data_AF-A0A845QIE1-F1
#
_entry.id   AF-A0A845QIE1-F1
#
_cell.length_a   1.000
_cell.length_b   1.000
_cell.length_c   1.000
_cell.angle_alpha   90.00
_cell.angle_beta   90.00
_cell.angle_gamma   90.00
#
_symmetry.space_group_name_H-M   'P 1'
#
loop_
_entity.id
_entity.type
_entity.pdbx_description
1 polymer ?
#
loop_
_entity_poly.entity_id
_entity_poly.type
_entity_poly.pdbx_seq_one_letter_code
_entity_poly.pdbx_strand_id
1 'polypeptide(L)'
;MRRKSNEGGEPVRKRQKPQSQNRKRIIAIGLSVAMLLSVPTMQAAAFESEDSEHAALLTEETSDGSGTLTEENSEGENSAEEEKNVVLAEEDSETGMDTAVQDRSEATETSEAAETAEASIGENAYDTLQEALNAAKEGDTVCLHKDINKSVVLRKAITLDLQGRSISGNGSCAVYINGVDAKIINGTIKDTTATNGEGIYISKADVLLENINVIGNTATGGWGGGIYAAYSSVTMNNCEVCDNVNTYYGGGIALVGSSLNADKTTIGNNEIREKVYSTQVGGGIYLHDEDSTLNLKNCNLNENKACQGGAIYAKGAVTLENCSIIGNETSYQGGGIYANASVTLKECTVTENKSDSHGGGIFANGIKLSLKSTTFSGNYANGNGGGIMLSGGSSSAEIADSTFSQNSAGSSGGGIGSYGTIVLENCSLTENTADSNGGGIFSSSSYGGGNVTMTGGKLAGNETVLRGGGLYLTGDGAEIRDLEVSGNQAASGGGMHISTDENTIIENVVFTGNIAREAAAVSSRGISGSGDKPIVLKACTFTKNAGENTESIFVGGLKNILKNCIFSENNSPQGCIVNVYGNSSELFLEDCLLEKNTSKYATVYSNCSKPRDGIELKNTVIRYNEATGTETNATGGVAADGKGYLRMISGAIYENTSGADSGANDLFLSANSSVDVIKAEAMEDGETSFEGYTWHDETNYINEKEGLSTDSTSDRYFTAGKYDDRIVARIGDETFRSLQAAVDAAKTGDKIVLIAGESDGSAALTTKSIRVEKDLTIDLNGHTVWIRGSSGISTAAGKLKLEGTGTIHGTLRAVEEGQLSVAEGVVAENLWH
;
A
#
# COMPACT_ATOMS: atom_id res chain seq x y z
N MET A 1 -5.02 -3.43 -50.05
CA MET A 1 -4.42 -3.88 -51.33
C MET A 1 -3.22 -4.78 -51.04
N ARG A 2 -3.16 -5.96 -51.65
CA ARG A 2 -2.14 -7.01 -51.48
C ARG A 2 -0.90 -6.76 -52.36
N ARG A 3 0.30 -7.08 -51.83
CA ARG A 3 1.37 -7.96 -52.39
C ARG A 3 2.65 -7.82 -51.53
N LYS A 4 3.07 -8.87 -50.80
CA LYS A 4 4.11 -9.91 -51.15
C LYS A 4 5.51 -9.30 -51.32
N SER A 5 6.65 -9.83 -50.87
CA SER A 5 7.11 -10.90 -49.96
C SER A 5 8.66 -10.97 -50.18
N ASN A 6 9.42 -11.44 -49.17
CA ASN A 6 10.82 -11.93 -49.15
C ASN A 6 11.66 -11.16 -48.09
N GLU A 7 11.93 -11.74 -46.92
CA GLU A 7 12.95 -12.77 -46.59
C GLU A 7 14.39 -12.23 -46.49
N GLY A 8 14.91 -12.27 -45.25
CA GLY A 8 16.25 -12.81 -44.94
C GLY A 8 17.44 -11.85 -44.88
N GLY A 9 17.97 -11.60 -43.67
CA GLY A 9 19.35 -11.16 -43.48
C GLY A 9 19.64 -10.36 -42.20
N GLU A 10 19.94 -11.03 -41.10
CA GLU A 10 20.74 -10.48 -39.98
C GLU A 10 22.26 -10.49 -40.34
N PRO A 11 23.16 -9.95 -39.50
CA PRO A 11 23.48 -8.53 -39.29
C PRO A 11 24.95 -8.25 -39.71
N VAL A 12 25.45 -7.00 -39.65
CA VAL A 12 26.83 -6.65 -39.21
C VAL A 12 27.07 -5.14 -39.28
N ARG A 13 27.64 -4.65 -38.18
CA ARG A 13 28.12 -3.30 -37.85
C ARG A 13 28.90 -2.59 -38.98
N LYS A 14 28.63 -1.29 -39.16
CA LYS A 14 29.68 -0.30 -39.49
C LYS A 14 29.56 0.96 -38.63
N ARG A 15 30.72 1.32 -38.06
CA ARG A 15 31.01 2.55 -37.32
C ARG A 15 30.87 3.78 -38.22
N GLN A 16 30.25 4.84 -37.72
CA GLN A 16 30.64 6.24 -37.98
C GLN A 16 30.39 7.08 -36.70
N LYS A 17 31.46 7.68 -36.20
CA LYS A 17 31.47 8.86 -35.28
C LYS A 17 31.80 10.10 -36.15
N PRO A 18 31.76 11.33 -35.63
CA PRO A 18 30.62 12.03 -35.00
C PRO A 18 30.40 13.40 -35.69
N GLN A 19 29.21 13.99 -35.61
CA GLN A 19 29.07 15.43 -35.82
C GLN A 19 28.08 16.05 -34.83
N SER A 20 28.43 17.27 -34.45
CA SER A 20 28.21 17.93 -33.18
C SER A 20 26.97 18.82 -33.15
N GLN A 21 26.36 18.84 -31.95
CA GLN A 21 25.70 19.97 -31.30
C GLN A 21 24.51 20.66 -31.99
N ASN A 22 23.32 20.43 -31.42
CA ASN A 22 22.59 21.47 -30.68
C ASN A 22 21.33 20.88 -30.03
N ARG A 23 21.46 20.26 -28.85
CA ARG A 23 20.33 20.10 -27.93
C ARG A 23 20.38 21.25 -26.94
N LYS A 24 19.40 22.15 -27.05
CA LYS A 24 19.10 23.16 -26.04
C LYS A 24 18.86 22.43 -24.72
N ARG A 25 19.66 22.77 -23.71
CA ARG A 25 19.37 22.54 -22.30
C ARG A 25 18.05 23.25 -21.98
N ILE A 26 17.00 22.51 -21.62
CA ILE A 26 15.92 23.08 -20.83
C ILE A 26 16.35 22.87 -19.38
N ILE A 27 16.90 23.95 -18.82
CA ILE A 27 17.11 24.11 -17.39
C ILE A 27 15.71 24.33 -16.81
N ALA A 28 15.16 23.34 -16.10
CA ALA A 28 13.99 23.56 -15.25
C ALA A 28 14.48 24.22 -13.95
N ILE A 29 14.50 25.56 -13.96
CA ILE A 29 14.56 26.34 -12.73
C ILE A 29 13.21 26.16 -12.04
N GLY A 30 13.24 25.60 -10.83
CA GLY A 30 12.12 25.65 -9.92
C GLY A 30 11.77 27.10 -9.62
N LEU A 31 10.57 27.50 -10.01
CA LEU A 31 9.97 28.75 -9.59
C LEU A 31 8.89 28.42 -8.57
N SER A 32 9.22 28.64 -7.31
CA SER A 32 8.30 28.71 -6.18
C SER A 32 7.28 29.81 -6.46
N VAL A 33 6.02 29.45 -6.69
CA VAL A 33 4.91 30.40 -6.66
C VAL A 33 4.19 30.20 -5.34
N ALA A 34 4.54 31.04 -4.37
CA ALA A 34 3.73 31.28 -3.19
C ALA A 34 2.47 32.04 -3.64
N MET A 35 1.33 31.36 -3.69
CA MET A 35 0.04 32.03 -3.69
C MET A 35 -0.39 32.27 -2.25
N LEU A 36 -0.35 33.55 -1.87
CA LEU A 36 -1.08 34.09 -0.72
C LEU A 36 -2.57 33.79 -0.89
N LEU A 37 -3.13 32.96 -0.01
CA LEU A 37 -4.55 33.01 0.29
C LEU A 37 -4.72 33.74 1.62
N SER A 38 -5.34 34.91 1.50
CA SER A 38 -5.80 35.75 2.60
C SER A 38 -6.80 34.99 3.47
N VAL A 39 -6.42 34.83 4.73
CA VAL A 39 -7.32 34.53 5.85
C VAL A 39 -8.28 35.71 6.04
N PRO A 40 -9.56 35.45 6.37
CA PRO A 40 -10.23 36.28 7.34
C PRO A 40 -10.59 35.44 8.57
N THR A 41 -9.91 35.79 9.67
CA THR A 41 -10.34 35.60 11.03
C THR A 41 -11.55 36.50 11.29
N MET A 42 -12.69 35.94 11.71
CA MET A 42 -13.69 36.60 12.57
C MET A 42 -14.35 35.46 13.35
N GLN A 43 -13.83 35.11 14.52
CA GLN A 43 -14.12 35.71 15.82
C GLN A 43 -15.60 35.60 16.20
N ALA A 44 -15.85 34.62 17.06
CA ALA A 44 -17.06 34.46 17.84
C ALA A 44 -17.43 35.77 18.55
N ALA A 45 -18.69 36.17 18.41
CA ALA A 45 -19.37 37.04 19.35
C ALA A 45 -20.80 36.50 19.52
N ALA A 46 -21.06 36.00 20.72
CA ALA A 46 -22.39 35.71 21.21
C ALA A 46 -23.23 36.99 21.22
N PHE A 47 -24.49 36.90 20.78
CA PHE A 47 -25.55 37.81 21.20
C PHE A 47 -26.88 37.06 21.21
N GLU A 48 -27.50 37.02 22.39
CA GLU A 48 -28.90 36.67 22.63
C GLU A 48 -29.82 37.70 21.95
N SER A 49 -30.93 37.24 21.37
CA SER A 49 -32.28 37.82 21.59
C SER A 49 -33.36 37.10 20.77
N GLU A 50 -34.32 36.52 21.50
CA GLU A 50 -35.78 36.52 21.33
C GLU A 50 -36.45 36.48 19.93
N ASP A 51 -37.38 35.53 19.81
CA ASP A 51 -38.72 35.59 19.19
C ASP A 51 -38.91 36.34 17.85
N SER A 52 -39.37 35.62 16.82
CA SER A 52 -40.74 35.76 16.29
C SER A 52 -40.96 35.08 14.93
N GLU A 53 -42.24 34.81 14.70
CA GLU A 53 -42.91 34.13 13.60
C GLU A 53 -42.73 34.77 12.20
N HIS A 54 -43.08 33.95 11.20
CA HIS A 54 -43.63 34.23 9.85
C HIS A 54 -42.79 33.62 8.73
N ALA A 55 -43.26 32.62 7.98
CA ALA A 55 -44.42 32.59 7.07
C ALA A 55 -44.30 33.56 5.89
N ALA A 56 -44.04 32.97 4.72
CA ALA A 56 -44.45 33.33 3.35
C ALA A 56 -44.44 34.81 2.92
N LEU A 57 -43.79 35.07 1.78
CA LEU A 57 -44.41 35.85 0.70
C LEU A 57 -43.63 35.75 -0.63
N LEU A 58 -44.38 35.33 -1.65
CA LEU A 58 -44.15 35.60 -3.07
C LEU A 58 -44.26 37.10 -3.31
N THR A 59 -43.35 37.67 -4.10
CA THR A 59 -43.67 38.79 -5.00
C THR A 59 -42.80 38.72 -6.25
N GLU A 60 -43.46 38.69 -7.40
CA GLU A 60 -42.93 39.07 -8.71
C GLU A 60 -42.34 40.48 -8.65
N GLU A 61 -41.21 40.71 -9.31
CA GLU A 61 -40.95 41.97 -10.00
C GLU A 61 -40.28 41.70 -11.34
N THR A 62 -40.97 42.18 -12.37
CA THR A 62 -40.51 42.42 -13.73
C THR A 62 -39.46 43.54 -13.78
N SER A 63 -38.41 43.39 -14.59
CA SER A 63 -38.04 44.40 -15.59
C SER A 63 -36.82 43.98 -16.43
N ASP A 64 -37.05 43.94 -17.74
CA ASP A 64 -36.20 44.41 -18.84
C ASP A 64 -34.68 44.26 -18.81
N GLY A 65 -34.16 43.70 -19.92
CA GLY A 65 -33.10 44.40 -20.62
C GLY A 65 -32.18 43.56 -21.51
N SER A 66 -32.54 43.53 -22.79
CA SER A 66 -31.65 43.50 -23.97
C SER A 66 -31.08 42.16 -24.46
N GLY A 67 -31.25 41.93 -25.77
CA GLY A 67 -30.06 41.61 -26.58
C GLY A 67 -30.10 40.45 -27.56
N THR A 68 -31.08 40.40 -28.48
CA THR A 68 -30.88 40.16 -29.93
C THR A 68 -30.26 38.85 -30.48
N LEU A 69 -31.04 38.26 -31.43
CA LEU A 69 -30.67 37.52 -32.66
C LEU A 69 -30.28 36.04 -32.46
N THR A 70 -30.80 35.04 -33.19
CA THR A 70 -31.26 34.97 -34.60
C THR A 70 -32.38 33.95 -34.82
N GLU A 71 -33.16 34.23 -35.87
CA GLU A 71 -34.21 33.41 -36.51
C GLU A 71 -33.71 32.09 -37.15
N GLU A 72 -34.70 31.22 -37.40
CA GLU A 72 -34.82 30.25 -38.51
C GLU A 72 -33.89 29.03 -38.55
N ASN A 73 -34.43 27.84 -38.28
CA ASN A 73 -35.08 27.05 -39.33
C ASN A 73 -35.69 25.74 -38.80
N SER A 74 -36.91 25.50 -39.26
CA SER A 74 -37.62 24.23 -39.28
C SER A 74 -37.04 23.28 -40.33
N GLU A 75 -37.02 21.99 -40.02
CA GLU A 75 -37.17 20.80 -40.87
C GLU A 75 -36.76 19.63 -39.96
N GLY A 76 -37.61 18.71 -39.51
CA GLY A 76 -38.59 17.95 -40.27
C GLY A 76 -37.91 16.70 -40.80
N GLU A 77 -37.96 15.57 -40.07
CA GLU A 77 -38.13 14.24 -40.68
C GLU A 77 -38.37 13.11 -39.66
N ASN A 78 -39.25 12.22 -40.10
CA ASN A 78 -39.71 10.99 -39.48
C ASN A 78 -38.60 9.95 -39.26
N SER A 79 -38.81 9.05 -38.31
CA SER A 79 -38.93 7.62 -38.64
C SER A 79 -39.48 6.84 -37.45
N ALA A 80 -40.57 6.13 -37.72
CA ALA A 80 -41.07 5.02 -36.94
C ALA A 80 -40.21 3.78 -37.22
N GLU A 81 -40.05 2.92 -36.22
CA GLU A 81 -39.92 1.49 -36.48
C GLU A 81 -40.57 0.69 -35.33
N GLU A 82 -41.52 -0.14 -35.75
CA GLU A 82 -42.30 -1.08 -34.95
C GLU A 82 -41.44 -2.29 -34.58
N GLU A 83 -41.44 -2.71 -33.31
CA GLU A 83 -41.09 -4.09 -32.95
C GLU A 83 -42.36 -4.91 -32.74
N LYS A 84 -42.58 -5.82 -33.70
CA LYS A 84 -43.46 -6.99 -33.59
C LYS A 84 -42.90 -7.94 -32.54
N ASN A 85 -43.75 -8.42 -31.63
CA ASN A 85 -43.50 -9.70 -30.99
C ASN A 85 -44.68 -10.66 -31.16
N VAL A 86 -44.31 -11.85 -31.58
CA VAL A 86 -45.13 -12.97 -32.02
C VAL A 86 -45.53 -13.81 -30.81
N VAL A 87 -46.82 -14.11 -30.72
CA VAL A 87 -47.42 -15.10 -29.83
C VAL A 87 -47.14 -16.50 -30.38
N LEU A 88 -46.66 -17.41 -29.55
CA LEU A 88 -46.84 -18.85 -29.76
C LEU A 88 -47.47 -19.48 -28.50
N ALA A 89 -48.57 -20.17 -28.78
CA ALA A 89 -49.46 -20.88 -27.88
C ALA A 89 -48.87 -22.23 -27.43
N GLU A 90 -49.22 -22.64 -26.21
CA GLU A 90 -49.99 -23.83 -25.82
C GLU A 90 -49.32 -25.21 -26.03
N GLU A 91 -49.28 -25.98 -24.95
CA GLU A 91 -49.51 -27.43 -25.02
C GLU A 91 -50.26 -27.92 -23.78
N ASP A 92 -51.21 -28.79 -24.07
CA ASP A 92 -52.31 -29.32 -23.27
C ASP A 92 -51.92 -30.27 -22.12
N SER A 93 -52.81 -30.44 -21.14
CA SER A 93 -53.56 -31.71 -21.01
C SER A 93 -54.56 -31.69 -19.83
N GLU A 94 -55.83 -31.84 -20.21
CA GLU A 94 -56.97 -32.18 -19.36
C GLU A 94 -56.83 -33.58 -18.72
N THR A 95 -57.35 -33.74 -17.50
CA THR A 95 -58.21 -34.89 -17.16
C THR A 95 -59.29 -34.43 -16.17
N GLY A 96 -60.55 -34.77 -16.47
CA GLY A 96 -61.74 -34.27 -15.78
C GLY A 96 -62.45 -35.27 -14.87
N MET A 97 -63.72 -34.89 -14.59
CA MET A 97 -64.79 -35.56 -13.81
C MET A 97 -64.59 -35.56 -12.28
N ASP A 98 -65.56 -35.28 -11.43
CA ASP A 98 -67.02 -35.27 -11.57
C ASP A 98 -67.69 -34.39 -10.48
N THR A 99 -68.93 -34.05 -10.78
CA THR A 99 -69.94 -33.26 -10.08
C THR A 99 -70.20 -33.57 -8.59
N ALA A 100 -70.37 -32.50 -7.79
CA ALA A 100 -71.39 -32.44 -6.74
C ALA A 100 -71.69 -30.98 -6.38
N VAL A 101 -72.85 -30.50 -6.83
CA VAL A 101 -73.50 -29.28 -6.36
C VAL A 101 -73.91 -29.50 -4.90
N GLN A 102 -73.34 -28.73 -3.98
CA GLN A 102 -74.02 -28.37 -2.74
C GLN A 102 -73.74 -26.91 -2.37
N ASP A 103 -74.78 -26.14 -2.64
CA ASP A 103 -75.10 -24.81 -2.17
C ASP A 103 -74.69 -24.58 -0.70
N ARG A 104 -73.69 -23.73 -0.49
CA ARG A 104 -73.55 -22.87 0.69
C ARG A 104 -73.07 -21.50 0.23
N SER A 105 -74.05 -20.75 -0.24
CA SER A 105 -74.06 -19.30 -0.27
C SER A 105 -73.90 -18.73 1.15
N GLU A 106 -72.66 -18.40 1.51
CA GLU A 106 -72.36 -17.20 2.31
C GLU A 106 -71.45 -16.33 1.44
N ALA A 107 -72.02 -15.85 0.34
CA ALA A 107 -71.49 -14.69 -0.35
C ALA A 107 -71.76 -13.50 0.57
N THR A 108 -70.72 -13.03 1.25
CA THR A 108 -70.70 -11.65 1.74
C THR A 108 -70.80 -10.77 0.50
N GLU A 109 -71.89 -10.02 0.39
CA GLU A 109 -72.09 -9.01 -0.64
C GLU A 109 -70.94 -8.00 -0.60
N THR A 110 -69.85 -8.24 -1.33
CA THR A 110 -69.01 -7.15 -1.81
C THR A 110 -69.83 -6.43 -2.86
N SER A 111 -70.51 -5.36 -2.45
CA SER A 111 -71.33 -4.53 -3.33
C SER A 111 -70.51 -4.11 -4.57
N GLU A 112 -71.16 -4.03 -5.74
CA GLU A 112 -70.60 -3.48 -6.99
C GLU A 112 -69.93 -2.10 -6.81
N ALA A 113 -70.16 -1.39 -5.70
CA ALA A 113 -69.49 -0.14 -5.34
C ALA A 113 -67.98 -0.29 -4.99
N ALA A 114 -67.51 -1.49 -4.63
CA ALA A 114 -66.11 -1.71 -4.27
C ALA A 114 -65.16 -1.74 -5.48
N GLU A 115 -65.64 -2.08 -6.69
CA GLU A 115 -64.80 -2.12 -7.90
C GLU A 115 -64.55 -0.72 -8.52
N THR A 116 -65.38 0.27 -8.19
CA THR A 116 -65.25 1.63 -8.74
C THR A 116 -64.59 2.62 -7.80
N ALA A 117 -64.49 2.31 -6.51
CA ALA A 117 -63.89 3.17 -5.50
C ALA A 117 -62.38 3.39 -5.74
N GLU A 118 -61.87 4.58 -5.41
CA GLU A 118 -60.42 4.84 -5.40
C GLU A 118 -59.78 4.28 -4.13
N ALA A 119 -60.46 4.36 -2.98
CA ALA A 119 -59.89 3.97 -1.69
C ALA A 119 -60.93 3.38 -0.73
N SER A 120 -60.48 2.74 0.35
CA SER A 120 -61.34 2.18 1.40
C SER A 120 -60.74 2.28 2.79
N ILE A 121 -61.60 2.21 3.81
CA ILE A 121 -61.25 2.07 5.22
C ILE A 121 -62.11 0.96 5.81
N GLY A 122 -61.49 -0.19 6.08
CA GLY A 122 -62.23 -1.41 6.39
C GLY A 122 -63.17 -1.77 5.23
N GLU A 123 -64.45 -2.00 5.52
CA GLU A 123 -65.47 -2.31 4.49
C GLU A 123 -66.04 -1.05 3.82
N ASN A 124 -65.71 0.16 4.28
CA ASN A 124 -66.25 1.40 3.71
C ASN A 124 -65.44 1.83 2.50
N ALA A 125 -66.09 1.88 1.34
CA ALA A 125 -65.52 2.34 0.08
C ALA A 125 -65.75 3.86 -0.12
N TYR A 126 -64.79 4.54 -0.74
CA TYR A 126 -64.83 5.97 -1.05
C TYR A 126 -64.48 6.19 -2.52
N ASP A 127 -65.26 7.04 -3.20
CA ASP A 127 -65.09 7.34 -4.62
C ASP A 127 -63.73 8.00 -4.88
N THR A 128 -63.23 8.80 -3.93
CA THR A 128 -61.89 9.43 -4.03
C THR A 128 -60.99 9.13 -2.85
N LEU A 129 -59.67 9.10 -3.09
CA LEU A 129 -58.68 9.00 -1.99
C LEU A 129 -58.83 10.16 -1.00
N GLN A 130 -59.11 11.39 -1.46
CA GLN A 130 -59.23 12.55 -0.58
C GLN A 130 -60.42 12.43 0.38
N GLU A 131 -61.53 11.84 -0.05
CA GLU A 131 -62.68 11.56 0.82
C GLU A 131 -62.35 10.53 1.89
N ALA A 132 -61.65 9.45 1.52
CA ALA A 132 -61.16 8.47 2.48
C ALA A 132 -60.24 9.13 3.53
N LEU A 133 -59.26 9.92 3.10
CA LEU A 133 -58.35 10.65 4.01
C LEU A 133 -59.10 11.62 4.94
N ASN A 134 -60.14 12.28 4.45
CA ASN A 134 -60.99 13.16 5.25
C ASN A 134 -61.80 12.40 6.30
N ALA A 135 -62.30 11.21 5.95
CA ALA A 135 -63.09 10.35 6.83
C ALA A 135 -62.25 9.57 7.85
N ALA A 136 -61.00 9.25 7.52
CA ALA A 136 -60.09 8.46 8.35
C ALA A 136 -59.89 9.08 9.75
N LYS A 137 -59.79 8.23 10.77
CA LYS A 137 -59.39 8.58 12.13
C LYS A 137 -57.92 8.22 12.33
N GLU A 138 -57.33 8.77 13.38
CA GLU A 138 -55.97 8.38 13.78
C GLU A 138 -55.92 6.88 14.07
N GLY A 139 -54.90 6.21 13.52
CA GLY A 139 -54.69 4.78 13.56
C GLY A 139 -55.36 4.00 12.42
N ASP A 140 -56.23 4.62 11.61
CA ASP A 140 -56.88 3.94 10.50
C ASP A 140 -55.88 3.58 9.39
N THR A 141 -56.20 2.50 8.65
CA THR A 141 -55.55 2.15 7.39
C THR A 141 -56.45 2.55 6.23
N VAL A 142 -55.92 3.39 5.34
CA VAL A 142 -56.55 3.75 4.07
C VAL A 142 -55.90 2.90 2.98
N CYS A 143 -56.68 2.01 2.36
CA CYS A 143 -56.22 1.12 1.30
C CYS A 143 -56.59 1.68 -0.07
N LEU A 144 -55.62 1.73 -0.99
CA LEU A 144 -55.76 2.28 -2.32
C LEU A 144 -56.08 1.20 -3.36
N HIS A 145 -57.08 1.44 -4.20
CA HIS A 145 -57.54 0.48 -5.23
C HIS A 145 -57.11 0.86 -6.64
N LYS A 146 -56.74 2.13 -6.87
CA LYS A 146 -56.38 2.70 -8.19
C LYS A 146 -55.12 3.57 -8.11
N ASP A 147 -54.43 3.73 -9.24
CA ASP A 147 -53.35 4.71 -9.34
C ASP A 147 -53.87 6.14 -9.19
N ILE A 148 -53.10 6.99 -8.51
CA ILE A 148 -53.46 8.38 -8.20
C ILE A 148 -52.51 9.33 -8.93
N ASN A 149 -53.06 10.16 -9.81
CA ASN A 149 -52.28 11.13 -10.60
C ASN A 149 -52.30 12.56 -10.02
N LYS A 150 -52.46 12.67 -8.70
CA LYS A 150 -52.57 13.93 -7.96
C LYS A 150 -51.71 13.88 -6.71
N SER A 151 -51.29 15.05 -6.23
CA SER A 151 -50.60 15.16 -4.95
C SER A 151 -51.51 14.75 -3.80
N VAL A 152 -50.94 14.03 -2.83
CA VAL A 152 -51.61 13.52 -1.64
C VAL A 152 -51.07 14.24 -0.41
N VAL A 153 -51.96 14.65 0.49
CA VAL A 153 -51.61 15.33 1.73
C VAL A 153 -52.09 14.51 2.92
N LEU A 154 -51.16 14.06 3.75
CA LEU A 154 -51.47 13.36 5.00
C LEU A 154 -51.55 14.36 6.15
N ARG A 155 -52.73 14.43 6.80
CA ARG A 155 -53.04 15.37 7.88
C ARG A 155 -53.36 14.71 9.22
N LYS A 156 -53.31 13.37 9.27
CA LYS A 156 -53.67 12.56 10.43
C LYS A 156 -52.69 11.40 10.53
N ALA A 157 -52.50 10.89 11.74
CA ALA A 157 -51.67 9.73 11.98
C ALA A 157 -52.34 8.45 11.47
N ILE A 158 -52.10 8.11 10.20
CA ILE A 158 -52.73 6.97 9.51
C ILE A 158 -51.69 6.08 8.82
N THR A 159 -52.13 4.89 8.42
CA THR A 159 -51.41 4.06 7.44
C THR A 159 -52.05 4.24 6.06
N LEU A 160 -51.27 4.64 5.07
CA LEU A 160 -51.65 4.63 3.66
C LEU A 160 -51.06 3.37 3.01
N ASP A 161 -51.90 2.36 2.76
CA ASP A 161 -51.52 1.15 2.03
C ASP A 161 -51.84 1.34 0.54
N LEU A 162 -50.80 1.39 -0.28
CA LEU A 162 -50.92 1.61 -1.70
C LEU A 162 -51.31 0.33 -2.46
N GLN A 163 -51.25 -0.86 -1.85
CA GLN A 163 -51.65 -2.14 -2.45
C GLN A 163 -51.07 -2.41 -3.86
N GLY A 164 -49.83 -1.99 -4.09
CA GLY A 164 -49.12 -2.10 -5.38
C GLY A 164 -49.48 -1.01 -6.40
N ARG A 165 -50.27 -0.01 -6.01
CA ARG A 165 -50.63 1.15 -6.85
C ARG A 165 -49.60 2.27 -6.72
N SER A 166 -49.73 3.24 -7.61
CA SER A 166 -48.82 4.37 -7.74
C SER A 166 -49.45 5.72 -7.43
N ILE A 167 -48.62 6.65 -6.97
CA ILE A 167 -48.94 8.07 -6.82
C ILE A 167 -47.99 8.88 -7.72
N SER A 168 -48.54 9.71 -8.61
CA SER A 168 -47.80 10.58 -9.53
C SER A 168 -48.47 11.96 -9.61
N GLY A 169 -48.09 12.88 -8.72
CA GLY A 169 -48.68 14.21 -8.61
C GLY A 169 -47.67 15.34 -8.84
N ASN A 170 -47.90 16.19 -9.85
CA ASN A 170 -47.02 17.32 -10.22
C ASN A 170 -47.33 18.62 -9.46
N GLY A 171 -47.77 18.52 -8.20
CA GLY A 171 -48.02 19.66 -7.32
C GLY A 171 -46.72 20.25 -6.75
N SER A 172 -46.64 20.46 -5.43
CA SER A 172 -45.34 20.76 -4.80
C SER A 172 -44.49 19.49 -4.61
N CYS A 173 -45.12 18.34 -4.40
CA CYS A 173 -44.56 16.97 -4.34
C CYS A 173 -45.71 15.96 -4.55
N ALA A 174 -45.41 14.67 -4.75
CA ALA A 174 -46.44 13.62 -4.83
C ALA A 174 -47.09 13.36 -3.47
N VAL A 175 -46.32 13.25 -2.39
CA VAL A 175 -46.86 13.00 -1.05
C VAL A 175 -46.30 14.02 -0.06
N TYR A 176 -47.18 14.75 0.61
CA TYR A 176 -46.84 15.77 1.60
C TYR A 176 -47.28 15.37 3.00
N ILE A 177 -46.33 15.38 3.93
CA ILE A 177 -46.52 15.05 5.35
C ILE A 177 -45.95 16.20 6.19
N ASN A 178 -46.75 16.79 7.07
CA ASN A 178 -46.29 17.90 7.93
C ASN A 178 -46.96 17.86 9.31
N GLY A 179 -46.13 17.74 10.36
CA GLY A 179 -46.56 17.83 11.75
C GLY A 179 -47.35 16.63 12.25
N VAL A 180 -47.41 15.55 11.48
CA VAL A 180 -48.18 14.35 11.78
C VAL A 180 -47.39 13.11 11.38
N ASP A 181 -47.34 12.13 12.27
CA ASP A 181 -46.70 10.85 12.00
C ASP A 181 -47.49 10.10 10.93
N ALA A 182 -46.84 9.28 10.12
CA ALA A 182 -47.53 8.54 9.07
C ALA A 182 -46.82 7.24 8.70
N LYS A 183 -47.57 6.30 8.13
CA LYS A 183 -47.01 5.11 7.51
C LYS A 183 -47.46 5.05 6.06
N ILE A 184 -46.55 4.77 5.14
CA ILE A 184 -46.87 4.52 3.73
C ILE A 184 -46.29 3.16 3.38
N ILE A 185 -47.14 2.26 2.87
CA ILE A 185 -46.74 0.88 2.61
C ILE A 185 -47.16 0.39 1.22
N ASN A 186 -46.38 -0.54 0.67
CA ASN A 186 -46.69 -1.38 -0.50
C ASN A 186 -47.07 -0.62 -1.78
N GLY A 187 -46.17 0.15 -2.39
CA GLY A 187 -46.47 0.79 -3.66
C GLY A 187 -45.38 1.69 -4.20
N THR A 188 -45.77 2.58 -5.12
CA THR A 188 -44.80 3.38 -5.88
C THR A 188 -45.17 4.87 -5.90
N ILE A 189 -44.18 5.73 -5.76
CA ILE A 189 -44.29 7.19 -5.86
C ILE A 189 -43.36 7.60 -6.99
N LYS A 190 -43.92 8.10 -8.10
CA LYS A 190 -43.13 8.19 -9.32
C LYS A 190 -43.51 9.31 -10.27
N ASP A 191 -42.56 9.57 -11.18
CA ASP A 191 -42.72 10.37 -12.38
C ASP A 191 -43.22 11.80 -12.09
N THR A 192 -42.88 12.34 -10.92
CA THR A 192 -43.27 13.70 -10.56
C THR A 192 -42.27 14.72 -11.05
N THR A 193 -42.76 15.89 -11.47
CA THR A 193 -41.94 17.07 -11.74
C THR A 193 -42.50 18.25 -10.95
N ALA A 194 -41.70 18.81 -10.04
CA ALA A 194 -42.10 19.91 -9.17
C ALA A 194 -40.86 20.71 -8.69
N THR A 195 -41.06 21.60 -7.71
CA THR A 195 -40.07 22.58 -7.23
C THR A 195 -39.55 22.31 -5.81
N ASN A 196 -40.02 21.29 -5.09
CA ASN A 196 -39.57 20.93 -3.74
C ASN A 196 -39.80 19.44 -3.40
N GLY A 197 -38.76 18.62 -3.22
CA GLY A 197 -38.88 17.31 -2.55
C GLY A 197 -39.78 16.33 -3.30
N GLU A 198 -39.59 16.16 -4.60
CA GLU A 198 -40.70 15.94 -5.54
C GLU A 198 -41.46 14.61 -5.37
N GLY A 199 -40.83 13.55 -4.88
CA GLY A 199 -41.56 12.33 -4.51
C GLY A 199 -42.31 12.50 -3.18
N ILE A 200 -41.56 12.57 -2.08
CA ILE A 200 -42.09 12.66 -0.71
C ILE A 200 -41.48 13.84 0.02
N TYR A 201 -42.33 14.73 0.50
CA TYR A 201 -41.95 15.82 1.41
C TYR A 201 -42.41 15.49 2.83
N ILE A 202 -41.47 15.53 3.78
CA ILE A 202 -41.70 15.23 5.20
C ILE A 202 -41.21 16.41 6.04
N SER A 203 -42.05 16.91 6.94
CA SER A 203 -41.63 17.91 7.92
C SER A 203 -42.24 17.68 9.30
N LYS A 204 -41.42 17.81 10.36
CA LYS A 204 -41.84 17.72 11.76
C LYS A 204 -42.67 16.47 12.06
N ALA A 205 -42.25 15.31 11.55
CA ALA A 205 -43.02 14.07 11.61
C ALA A 205 -42.12 12.84 11.75
N ASP A 206 -42.66 11.79 12.34
CA ASP A 206 -42.09 10.45 12.29
C ASP A 206 -42.80 9.61 11.21
N VAL A 207 -42.04 9.18 10.20
CA VAL A 207 -42.60 8.49 9.02
C VAL A 207 -41.96 7.13 8.82
N LEU A 208 -42.80 6.11 8.63
CA LEU A 208 -42.38 4.77 8.19
C LEU A 208 -42.74 4.58 6.71
N LEU A 209 -41.75 4.19 5.92
CA LEU A 209 -41.92 3.71 4.55
C LEU A 209 -41.56 2.22 4.52
N GLU A 210 -42.47 1.38 4.03
CA GLU A 210 -42.25 -0.06 3.94
C GLU A 210 -42.69 -0.60 2.57
N ASN A 211 -41.80 -1.28 1.84
CA ASN A 211 -42.10 -1.74 0.48
C ASN A 211 -42.54 -0.59 -0.45
N ILE A 212 -41.84 0.55 -0.34
CA ILE A 212 -42.11 1.75 -1.13
C ILE A 212 -40.98 1.99 -2.13
N ASN A 213 -41.37 2.22 -3.37
CA ASN A 213 -40.49 2.63 -4.46
C ASN A 213 -40.70 4.10 -4.77
N VAL A 214 -39.67 4.92 -4.70
CA VAL A 214 -39.66 6.36 -5.04
C VAL A 214 -38.80 6.54 -6.29
N ILE A 215 -39.41 6.57 -7.47
CA ILE A 215 -38.71 6.39 -8.75
C ILE A 215 -38.98 7.51 -9.76
N GLY A 216 -37.95 7.99 -10.45
CA GLY A 216 -38.13 8.84 -11.63
C GLY A 216 -38.62 10.27 -11.31
N ASN A 217 -38.48 10.72 -10.07
CA ASN A 217 -38.95 12.03 -9.65
C ASN A 217 -37.89 13.10 -9.97
N THR A 218 -38.32 14.25 -10.48
CA THR A 218 -37.42 15.31 -10.96
C THR A 218 -37.67 16.64 -10.24
N ALA A 219 -36.64 17.11 -9.55
CA ALA A 219 -36.53 18.43 -8.99
C ALA A 219 -36.02 19.48 -9.95
N THR A 220 -36.84 20.51 -10.13
CA THR A 220 -36.45 21.72 -10.84
C THR A 220 -36.02 22.83 -9.90
N GLY A 221 -36.32 22.69 -8.60
CA GLY A 221 -35.88 23.53 -7.50
C GLY A 221 -35.98 22.74 -6.20
N GLY A 222 -35.48 23.27 -5.08
CA GLY A 222 -35.63 22.59 -3.80
C GLY A 222 -34.60 21.49 -3.54
N TRP A 223 -34.91 20.59 -2.61
CA TRP A 223 -33.99 19.65 -1.98
C TRP A 223 -34.58 18.25 -2.10
N GLY A 224 -33.78 17.21 -2.34
CA GLY A 224 -34.23 15.81 -2.35
C GLY A 224 -35.09 15.47 -3.57
N GLY A 225 -34.51 14.99 -4.66
CA GLY A 225 -35.29 14.67 -5.88
C GLY A 225 -36.34 13.57 -5.67
N GLY A 226 -36.05 12.58 -4.82
CA GLY A 226 -37.02 11.57 -4.39
C GLY A 226 -37.68 11.91 -3.06
N ILE A 227 -36.88 12.11 -2.01
CA ILE A 227 -37.38 12.35 -0.65
C ILE A 227 -36.69 13.55 -0.04
N TYR A 228 -37.47 14.44 0.56
CA TYR A 228 -36.97 15.51 1.41
C TYR A 228 -37.57 15.41 2.81
N ALA A 229 -36.70 15.41 3.82
CA ALA A 229 -37.09 15.39 5.23
C ALA A 229 -36.48 16.56 5.99
N ALA A 230 -37.33 17.31 6.71
CA ALA A 230 -36.95 18.45 7.52
C ALA A 230 -37.46 18.31 8.97
N TYR A 231 -36.55 18.36 9.95
CA TYR A 231 -36.84 18.20 11.38
C TYR A 231 -37.68 16.94 11.68
N SER A 232 -37.34 15.82 11.04
CA SER A 232 -38.17 14.60 11.00
C SER A 232 -37.36 13.34 11.28
N SER A 233 -38.04 12.25 11.62
CA SER A 233 -37.46 10.90 11.61
C SER A 233 -38.09 10.07 10.51
N VAL A 234 -37.26 9.46 9.66
CA VAL A 234 -37.71 8.60 8.57
C VAL A 234 -37.15 7.20 8.79
N THR A 235 -38.03 6.21 8.82
CA THR A 235 -37.66 4.79 8.82
C THR A 235 -38.04 4.16 7.48
N MET A 236 -37.12 3.45 6.85
CA MET A 236 -37.34 2.80 5.55
C MET A 236 -37.00 1.31 5.64
N ASN A 237 -37.91 0.45 5.21
CA ASN A 237 -37.69 -0.99 5.18
C ASN A 237 -38.06 -1.54 3.82
N ASN A 238 -37.11 -2.23 3.17
CA ASN A 238 -37.31 -2.84 1.85
C ASN A 238 -37.82 -1.83 0.82
N CYS A 239 -37.15 -0.68 0.73
CA CYS A 239 -37.55 0.43 -0.13
C CYS A 239 -36.57 0.61 -1.30
N GLU A 240 -37.01 1.38 -2.29
CA GLU A 240 -36.19 1.81 -3.42
C GLU A 240 -36.31 3.33 -3.61
N VAL A 241 -35.19 4.02 -3.79
CA VAL A 241 -35.15 5.45 -4.17
C VAL A 241 -34.23 5.58 -5.37
N CYS A 242 -34.80 5.48 -6.57
CA CYS A 242 -34.03 5.33 -7.80
C CYS A 242 -34.41 6.31 -8.91
N ASP A 243 -33.46 6.59 -9.79
CA ASP A 243 -33.67 7.41 -11.00
C ASP A 243 -34.24 8.81 -10.70
N ASN A 244 -34.01 9.32 -9.49
CA ASN A 244 -34.47 10.65 -9.10
C ASN A 244 -33.42 11.68 -9.46
N VAL A 245 -33.88 12.86 -9.84
CA VAL A 245 -33.06 13.93 -10.37
C VAL A 245 -33.29 15.18 -9.55
N ASN A 246 -32.24 15.93 -9.25
CA ASN A 246 -32.32 17.28 -8.69
C ASN A 246 -31.30 18.19 -9.39
N THR A 247 -31.45 19.52 -9.30
CA THR A 247 -30.49 20.49 -9.87
C THR A 247 -29.56 21.13 -8.83
N TYR A 248 -29.81 20.92 -7.52
CA TYR A 248 -29.06 21.53 -6.42
C TYR A 248 -28.56 20.53 -5.38
N TYR A 249 -29.44 19.93 -4.57
CA TYR A 249 -29.04 19.17 -3.37
C TYR A 249 -29.83 17.88 -3.19
N GLY A 250 -29.14 16.76 -2.97
CA GLY A 250 -29.78 15.47 -2.71
C GLY A 250 -30.53 14.93 -3.93
N GLY A 251 -29.87 14.22 -4.84
CA GLY A 251 -30.53 13.68 -6.04
C GLY A 251 -31.63 12.69 -5.65
N GLY A 252 -31.34 11.77 -4.73
CA GLY A 252 -32.32 10.86 -4.15
C GLY A 252 -32.99 11.42 -2.90
N ILE A 253 -32.21 11.64 -1.85
CA ILE A 253 -32.70 11.99 -0.51
C ILE A 253 -31.97 13.23 0.03
N ALA A 254 -32.69 14.16 0.65
CA ALA A 254 -32.10 15.26 1.40
C ALA A 254 -32.65 15.33 2.84
N LEU A 255 -31.75 15.49 3.81
CA LEU A 255 -32.05 15.55 5.24
C LEU A 255 -31.62 16.90 5.83
N VAL A 256 -32.51 17.54 6.57
CA VAL A 256 -32.29 18.81 7.30
C VAL A 256 -32.73 18.63 8.74
N GLY A 257 -31.82 18.73 9.71
CA GLY A 257 -32.09 18.42 11.12
C GLY A 257 -32.87 17.11 11.31
N SER A 258 -32.64 16.11 10.45
CA SER A 258 -33.48 14.92 10.33
C SER A 258 -32.68 13.62 10.44
N SER A 259 -33.34 12.56 10.88
CA SER A 259 -32.74 11.22 10.95
C SER A 259 -33.33 10.30 9.89
N LEU A 260 -32.47 9.51 9.23
CA LEU A 260 -32.88 8.40 8.37
C LEU A 260 -32.32 7.08 8.90
N ASN A 261 -33.21 6.15 9.22
CA ASN A 261 -32.88 4.76 9.52
C ASN A 261 -33.42 3.87 8.40
N ALA A 262 -32.56 3.17 7.65
CA ALA A 262 -33.02 2.29 6.58
C ALA A 262 -32.44 0.88 6.68
N ASP A 263 -33.27 -0.12 6.40
CA ASP A 263 -32.87 -1.52 6.24
C ASP A 263 -33.28 -2.04 4.84
N LYS A 264 -32.40 -2.82 4.20
CA LYS A 264 -32.65 -3.49 2.91
C LYS A 264 -33.15 -2.54 1.82
N THR A 265 -32.58 -1.34 1.77
CA THR A 265 -33.05 -0.27 0.89
C THR A 265 -32.02 0.00 -0.21
N THR A 266 -32.48 0.19 -1.44
CA THR A 266 -31.65 0.59 -2.58
C THR A 266 -31.82 2.08 -2.86
N ILE A 267 -30.71 2.80 -3.01
CA ILE A 267 -30.67 4.23 -3.35
C ILE A 267 -29.75 4.36 -4.56
N GLY A 268 -30.32 4.29 -5.76
CA GLY A 268 -29.54 4.06 -6.98
C GLY A 268 -29.84 5.01 -8.13
N ASN A 269 -28.89 5.24 -9.02
CA ASN A 269 -29.09 6.03 -10.24
C ASN A 269 -29.66 7.44 -10.03
N ASN A 270 -29.46 8.02 -8.85
CA ASN A 270 -29.92 9.38 -8.57
C ASN A 270 -28.87 10.40 -9.02
N GLU A 271 -29.32 11.51 -9.59
CA GLU A 271 -28.44 12.48 -10.26
C GLU A 271 -28.72 13.92 -9.84
N ILE A 272 -27.65 14.65 -9.50
CA ILE A 272 -27.66 16.11 -9.59
C ILE A 272 -27.31 16.52 -11.03
N ARG A 273 -28.29 17.02 -11.77
CA ARG A 273 -28.14 17.54 -13.13
C ARG A 273 -27.57 18.96 -13.14
N GLU A 274 -27.02 19.35 -14.28
CA GLU A 274 -26.41 20.67 -14.50
C GLU A 274 -25.31 20.98 -13.50
N LYS A 275 -24.36 20.04 -13.36
CA LYS A 275 -23.16 20.06 -12.50
C LYS A 275 -22.17 21.22 -12.81
N VAL A 276 -22.66 22.45 -12.74
CA VAL A 276 -21.94 23.67 -13.09
C VAL A 276 -21.15 24.21 -11.89
N TYR A 277 -21.60 23.95 -10.66
CA TYR A 277 -21.02 24.51 -9.44
C TYR A 277 -20.62 23.42 -8.43
N SER A 278 -19.53 23.64 -7.68
CA SER A 278 -19.07 22.72 -6.64
C SER A 278 -20.05 22.56 -5.46
N THR A 279 -21.07 23.42 -5.37
CA THR A 279 -22.11 23.39 -4.33
C THR A 279 -23.20 22.35 -4.58
N GLN A 280 -23.19 21.67 -5.73
CA GLN A 280 -24.20 20.69 -6.13
C GLN A 280 -23.87 19.28 -5.61
N VAL A 281 -24.45 18.87 -4.49
CA VAL A 281 -23.90 17.77 -3.67
C VAL A 281 -24.92 16.69 -3.29
N GLY A 282 -24.41 15.49 -3.00
CA GLY A 282 -25.19 14.35 -2.52
C GLY A 282 -26.04 13.73 -3.62
N GLY A 283 -25.45 12.92 -4.50
CA GLY A 283 -26.19 12.31 -5.61
C GLY A 283 -27.28 11.37 -5.09
N GLY A 284 -26.91 10.43 -4.22
CA GLY A 284 -27.85 9.58 -3.51
C GLY A 284 -28.49 10.31 -2.33
N ILE A 285 -27.68 10.71 -1.35
CA ILE A 285 -28.13 11.29 -0.08
C ILE A 285 -27.33 12.55 0.26
N TYR A 286 -28.02 13.60 0.67
CA TYR A 286 -27.44 14.81 1.25
C TYR A 286 -27.85 15.00 2.71
N LEU A 287 -26.87 15.10 3.61
CA LEU A 287 -27.06 15.54 4.99
C LEU A 287 -26.63 17.01 5.07
N HIS A 288 -27.56 17.88 5.44
CA HIS A 288 -27.36 19.32 5.38
C HIS A 288 -26.57 19.90 6.55
N ASP A 289 -26.70 19.33 7.73
CA ASP A 289 -26.22 19.89 8.99
C ASP A 289 -25.81 18.78 9.97
N GLU A 290 -25.20 19.19 11.08
CA GLU A 290 -24.69 18.30 12.12
C GLU A 290 -25.78 17.53 12.87
N ASP A 291 -27.00 18.09 12.90
CA ASP A 291 -28.19 17.47 13.49
C ASP A 291 -28.80 16.38 12.59
N SER A 292 -28.40 16.34 11.31
CA SER A 292 -28.83 15.31 10.38
C SER A 292 -28.06 14.01 10.62
N THR A 293 -28.76 12.87 10.69
CA THR A 293 -28.13 11.57 10.94
C THR A 293 -28.60 10.50 9.96
N LEU A 294 -27.67 9.61 9.59
CA LEU A 294 -27.92 8.54 8.65
C LEU A 294 -27.44 7.20 9.21
N ASN A 295 -28.37 6.26 9.38
CA ASN A 295 -28.08 4.89 9.80
C ASN A 295 -28.63 3.91 8.77
N LEU A 296 -27.74 3.23 8.04
CA LEU A 296 -28.12 2.28 6.99
C LEU A 296 -27.66 0.87 7.35
N LYS A 297 -28.53 -0.11 7.10
CA LYS A 297 -28.24 -1.53 7.27
C LYS A 297 -28.66 -2.32 6.04
N ASN A 298 -27.80 -3.21 5.55
CA ASN A 298 -28.13 -4.06 4.39
C ASN A 298 -28.57 -3.25 3.15
N CYS A 299 -28.11 -2.00 3.02
CA CYS A 299 -28.53 -1.09 1.95
C CYS A 299 -27.52 -1.07 0.79
N ASN A 300 -28.01 -0.75 -0.40
CA ASN A 300 -27.19 -0.53 -1.59
C ASN A 300 -27.28 0.92 -2.05
N LEU A 301 -26.14 1.57 -2.27
CA LEU A 301 -26.05 2.93 -2.79
C LEU A 301 -25.22 2.90 -4.08
N ASN A 302 -25.90 2.87 -5.23
CA ASN A 302 -25.25 2.58 -6.50
C ASN A 302 -25.46 3.62 -7.60
N GLU A 303 -24.44 3.86 -8.41
CA GLU A 303 -24.57 4.62 -9.67
C GLU A 303 -25.11 6.06 -9.50
N ASN A 304 -24.96 6.63 -8.31
CA ASN A 304 -25.41 7.99 -8.04
C ASN A 304 -24.35 9.01 -8.48
N LYS A 305 -24.82 10.20 -8.89
CA LYS A 305 -24.02 11.20 -9.59
C LYS A 305 -24.20 12.60 -9.00
N ALA A 306 -23.10 13.24 -8.59
CA ALA A 306 -23.11 14.64 -8.10
C ALA A 306 -21.82 15.40 -8.46
N CYS A 307 -21.65 16.64 -7.99
CA CYS A 307 -20.33 17.30 -7.99
C CYS A 307 -19.47 16.80 -6.82
N GLN A 308 -20.06 16.61 -5.63
CA GLN A 308 -19.38 16.03 -4.46
C GLN A 308 -20.30 15.03 -3.75
N GLY A 309 -19.71 13.95 -3.24
CA GLY A 309 -20.45 12.90 -2.53
C GLY A 309 -21.45 12.20 -3.46
N GLY A 310 -20.94 11.33 -4.35
CA GLY A 310 -21.77 10.66 -5.35
C GLY A 310 -22.90 9.88 -4.70
N ALA A 311 -22.58 8.98 -3.76
CA ALA A 311 -23.56 8.31 -2.93
C ALA A 311 -24.03 9.21 -1.78
N ILE A 312 -23.11 9.73 -0.98
CA ILE A 312 -23.42 10.46 0.25
C ILE A 312 -22.56 11.72 0.35
N TYR A 313 -23.21 12.85 0.64
CA TYR A 313 -22.53 14.03 1.14
C TYR A 313 -22.92 14.27 2.60
N ALA A 314 -21.94 14.18 3.51
CA ALA A 314 -22.16 14.10 4.95
C ALA A 314 -21.66 15.35 5.69
N LYS A 315 -22.56 16.26 6.08
CA LYS A 315 -22.32 17.26 7.13
C LYS A 315 -22.79 16.84 8.52
N GLY A 316 -23.54 15.75 8.59
CA GLY A 316 -23.97 15.10 9.83
C GLY A 316 -23.47 13.67 9.92
N ALA A 317 -23.72 13.01 11.05
CA ALA A 317 -23.14 11.71 11.35
C ALA A 317 -23.71 10.57 10.49
N VAL A 318 -22.82 9.68 10.05
CA VAL A 318 -23.15 8.58 9.13
C VAL A 318 -22.66 7.24 9.70
N THR A 319 -23.56 6.26 9.82
CA THR A 319 -23.27 4.88 10.22
C THR A 319 -23.82 3.89 9.21
N LEU A 320 -22.96 3.06 8.62
CA LEU A 320 -23.33 2.02 7.67
C LEU A 320 -22.90 0.65 8.20
N GLU A 321 -23.81 -0.33 8.14
CA GLU A 321 -23.55 -1.72 8.52
C GLU A 321 -24.02 -2.67 7.41
N ASN A 322 -23.11 -3.51 6.91
CA ASN A 322 -23.41 -4.46 5.81
C ASN A 322 -24.00 -3.77 4.56
N CYS A 323 -23.47 -2.59 4.21
CA CYS A 323 -23.91 -1.81 3.06
C CYS A 323 -22.94 -1.85 1.88
N SER A 324 -23.46 -1.64 0.68
CA SER A 324 -22.71 -1.53 -0.56
C SER A 324 -22.77 -0.11 -1.11
N ILE A 325 -21.62 0.45 -1.52
CA ILE A 325 -21.47 1.75 -2.17
C ILE A 325 -20.74 1.53 -3.49
N ILE A 326 -21.47 1.52 -4.61
CA ILE A 326 -20.96 0.95 -5.87
C ILE A 326 -21.11 1.92 -7.05
N GLY A 327 -20.06 2.15 -7.82
CA GLY A 327 -20.21 2.81 -9.14
C GLY A 327 -20.66 4.27 -9.08
N ASN A 328 -20.51 4.95 -7.94
CA ASN A 328 -20.93 6.34 -7.80
C ASN A 328 -19.87 7.29 -8.36
N GLU A 329 -20.29 8.41 -8.96
CA GLU A 329 -19.39 9.29 -9.72
C GLU A 329 -19.54 10.77 -9.35
N THR A 330 -18.39 11.43 -9.17
CA THR A 330 -18.30 12.88 -8.89
C THR A 330 -17.31 13.60 -9.79
N SER A 331 -17.67 14.83 -10.20
CA SER A 331 -16.76 15.73 -10.92
C SER A 331 -15.77 16.49 -10.02
N TYR A 332 -15.95 16.44 -8.68
CA TYR A 332 -14.99 16.93 -7.69
C TYR A 332 -14.57 15.80 -6.75
N GLN A 333 -14.87 15.86 -5.45
CA GLN A 333 -14.35 14.95 -4.44
C GLN A 333 -15.41 13.96 -3.91
N GLY A 334 -14.94 12.81 -3.45
CA GLY A 334 -15.75 11.82 -2.74
C GLY A 334 -16.68 11.07 -3.70
N GLY A 335 -16.11 10.21 -4.54
CA GLY A 335 -16.87 9.45 -5.54
C GLY A 335 -18.01 8.65 -4.90
N GLY A 336 -17.71 7.93 -3.82
CA GLY A 336 -18.71 7.35 -2.92
C GLY A 336 -19.20 8.37 -1.89
N ILE A 337 -18.36 8.67 -0.89
CA ILE A 337 -18.72 9.54 0.24
C ILE A 337 -17.82 10.78 0.27
N TYR A 338 -18.45 11.94 0.43
CA TYR A 338 -17.79 13.15 0.90
C TYR A 338 -18.12 13.36 2.39
N ALA A 339 -17.11 13.40 3.25
CA ALA A 339 -17.26 13.45 4.71
C ALA A 339 -16.70 14.76 5.32
N ASN A 340 -17.61 15.58 5.85
CA ASN A 340 -17.33 16.72 6.74
C ASN A 340 -17.77 16.44 8.20
N ALA A 341 -18.28 15.24 8.47
CA ALA A 341 -18.65 14.77 9.80
C ALA A 341 -18.18 13.32 9.99
N SER A 342 -18.39 12.76 11.19
CA SER A 342 -17.97 11.40 11.50
C SER A 342 -18.66 10.37 10.62
N VAL A 343 -17.87 9.45 10.06
CA VAL A 343 -18.36 8.35 9.23
C VAL A 343 -17.85 7.03 9.81
N THR A 344 -18.79 6.11 10.06
CA THR A 344 -18.52 4.75 10.53
C THR A 344 -19.02 3.73 9.51
N LEU A 345 -18.13 2.86 9.01
CA LEU A 345 -18.50 1.72 8.16
C LEU A 345 -18.11 0.42 8.86
N LYS A 346 -19.04 -0.52 8.89
CA LYS A 346 -18.83 -1.87 9.41
C LYS A 346 -19.34 -2.89 8.39
N GLU A 347 -18.49 -3.84 8.02
CA GLU A 347 -18.88 -4.93 7.09
C GLU A 347 -19.37 -4.41 5.73
N CYS A 348 -18.85 -3.25 5.29
CA CYS A 348 -19.30 -2.60 4.06
C CYS A 348 -18.44 -2.97 2.84
N THR A 349 -18.97 -2.70 1.66
CA THR A 349 -18.27 -2.79 0.38
C THR A 349 -18.33 -1.43 -0.32
N VAL A 350 -17.19 -0.84 -0.66
CA VAL A 350 -17.04 0.44 -1.36
C VAL A 350 -16.27 0.19 -2.64
N THR A 351 -16.94 0.09 -3.78
CA THR A 351 -16.31 -0.38 -5.01
C THR A 351 -16.65 0.43 -6.25
N GLU A 352 -15.68 0.52 -7.17
CA GLU A 352 -15.88 1.13 -8.49
C GLU A 352 -16.37 2.58 -8.45
N ASN A 353 -16.16 3.28 -7.33
CA ASN A 353 -16.52 4.69 -7.21
C ASN A 353 -15.45 5.57 -7.82
N LYS A 354 -15.87 6.67 -8.45
CA LYS A 354 -15.01 7.52 -9.27
C LYS A 354 -15.11 8.98 -8.84
N SER A 355 -13.95 9.62 -8.68
CA SER A 355 -13.82 11.06 -8.43
C SER A 355 -12.81 11.69 -9.39
N ASP A 356 -13.22 12.76 -10.08
CA ASP A 356 -12.32 13.54 -10.95
C ASP A 356 -11.33 14.44 -10.16
N SER A 357 -11.43 14.46 -8.82
CA SER A 357 -10.45 15.10 -7.92
C SER A 357 -9.92 14.10 -6.88
N HIS A 358 -10.39 14.10 -5.63
CA HIS A 358 -9.80 13.34 -4.53
C HIS A 358 -10.79 12.38 -3.87
N GLY A 359 -10.29 11.23 -3.40
CA GLY A 359 -11.10 10.26 -2.66
C GLY A 359 -12.10 9.54 -3.56
N GLY A 360 -11.64 8.53 -4.31
CA GLY A 360 -12.50 7.75 -5.21
C GLY A 360 -13.62 7.05 -4.44
N GLY A 361 -13.27 6.34 -3.37
CA GLY A 361 -14.25 5.82 -2.41
C GLY A 361 -14.72 6.89 -1.44
N ILE A 362 -13.81 7.42 -0.60
CA ILE A 362 -14.14 8.41 0.44
C ILE A 362 -13.16 9.58 0.38
N PHE A 363 -13.70 10.79 0.44
CA PHE A 363 -12.96 12.01 0.76
C PHE A 363 -13.36 12.49 2.16
N ALA A 364 -12.41 12.60 3.08
CA ALA A 364 -12.62 13.05 4.45
C ALA A 364 -11.86 14.34 4.72
N ASN A 365 -12.54 15.36 5.26
CA ASN A 365 -11.99 16.68 5.45
C ASN A 365 -12.07 17.15 6.90
N GLY A 366 -10.93 17.11 7.60
CA GLY A 366 -10.80 17.55 8.99
C GLY A 366 -11.54 16.67 10.01
N ILE A 367 -11.83 15.41 9.68
CA ILE A 367 -12.66 14.51 10.50
C ILE A 367 -12.01 13.16 10.78
N LYS A 368 -12.63 12.40 11.70
CA LYS A 368 -12.28 11.02 12.01
C LYS A 368 -13.15 10.04 11.23
N LEU A 369 -12.51 9.09 10.54
CA LEU A 369 -13.13 7.90 9.96
C LEU A 369 -12.92 6.69 10.88
N SER A 370 -13.96 5.85 11.00
CA SER A 370 -13.89 4.56 11.72
C SER A 370 -14.37 3.45 10.80
N LEU A 371 -13.46 2.56 10.38
CA LEU A 371 -13.75 1.52 9.40
C LEU A 371 -13.39 0.15 9.98
N LYS A 372 -14.31 -0.81 9.88
CA LYS A 372 -14.07 -2.18 10.33
C LYS A 372 -14.62 -3.20 9.33
N SER A 373 -13.83 -4.23 9.05
CA SER A 373 -14.24 -5.34 8.20
C SER A 373 -14.80 -4.89 6.85
N THR A 374 -14.24 -3.82 6.28
CA THR A 374 -14.77 -3.15 5.08
C THR A 374 -13.83 -3.39 3.90
N THR A 375 -14.40 -3.53 2.70
CA THR A 375 -13.63 -3.69 1.45
C THR A 375 -13.74 -2.44 0.59
N PHE A 376 -12.60 -1.90 0.16
CA PHE A 376 -12.46 -0.87 -0.84
C PHE A 376 -11.83 -1.46 -2.10
N SER A 377 -12.56 -1.56 -3.21
CA SER A 377 -12.00 -2.17 -4.43
C SER A 377 -12.31 -1.43 -5.72
N GLY A 378 -11.32 -1.29 -6.60
CA GLY A 378 -11.54 -0.71 -7.93
C GLY A 378 -11.97 0.76 -7.91
N ASN A 379 -11.77 1.49 -6.81
CA ASN A 379 -12.13 2.91 -6.75
C ASN A 379 -11.04 3.76 -7.41
N TYR A 380 -11.44 4.86 -8.05
CA TYR A 380 -10.57 5.73 -8.81
C TYR A 380 -10.68 7.19 -8.38
N ALA A 381 -9.52 7.83 -8.18
CA ALA A 381 -9.40 9.28 -8.06
C ALA A 381 -8.40 9.80 -9.10
N ASN A 382 -8.71 10.89 -9.80
CA ASN A 382 -7.72 11.53 -10.68
C ASN A 382 -6.60 12.24 -9.89
N GLY A 383 -6.88 12.65 -8.66
CA GLY A 383 -5.92 13.17 -7.69
C GLY A 383 -5.47 12.10 -6.69
N ASN A 384 -5.31 12.50 -5.42
CA ASN A 384 -4.90 11.60 -4.33
C ASN A 384 -6.04 10.73 -3.78
N GLY A 385 -5.67 9.54 -3.28
CA GLY A 385 -6.56 8.66 -2.52
C GLY A 385 -7.58 7.95 -3.41
N GLY A 386 -7.16 6.90 -4.13
CA GLY A 386 -8.07 6.12 -4.98
C GLY A 386 -9.18 5.46 -4.14
N GLY A 387 -8.82 4.82 -3.04
CA GLY A 387 -9.78 4.36 -2.02
C GLY A 387 -10.22 5.48 -1.10
N ILE A 388 -9.29 6.02 -0.30
CA ILE A 388 -9.56 7.06 0.71
C ILE A 388 -8.60 8.23 0.55
N MET A 389 -9.11 9.46 0.67
CA MET A 389 -8.32 10.66 0.87
C MET A 389 -8.63 11.32 2.22
N LEU A 390 -7.62 11.47 3.09
CA LEU A 390 -7.68 12.28 4.30
C LEU A 390 -7.08 13.68 4.02
N SER A 391 -7.95 14.67 3.88
CA SER A 391 -7.58 16.06 3.60
C SER A 391 -7.32 16.81 4.91
N GLY A 392 -6.11 17.36 5.07
CA GLY A 392 -5.69 18.16 6.23
C GLY A 392 -5.10 17.37 7.40
N GLY A 393 -4.27 18.06 8.21
CA GLY A 393 -3.52 17.45 9.32
C GLY A 393 -4.36 16.97 10.50
N SER A 394 -5.55 17.54 10.70
CA SER A 394 -6.48 17.13 11.76
C SER A 394 -7.34 15.91 11.38
N SER A 395 -7.31 15.47 10.12
CA SER A 395 -8.02 14.27 9.70
C SER A 395 -7.38 13.02 10.29
N SER A 396 -8.20 12.00 10.57
CA SER A 396 -7.71 10.71 11.03
C SER A 396 -8.56 9.55 10.51
N ALA A 397 -7.94 8.38 10.37
CA ALA A 397 -8.65 7.14 10.10
C ALA A 397 -8.18 6.03 11.03
N GLU A 398 -9.13 5.35 11.67
CA GLU A 398 -8.93 4.09 12.38
C GLU A 398 -9.57 2.98 11.55
N ILE A 399 -8.75 2.05 11.07
CA ILE A 399 -9.16 1.03 10.11
C ILE A 399 -8.71 -0.33 10.62
N ALA A 400 -9.66 -1.26 10.79
CA ALA A 400 -9.40 -2.61 11.27
C ALA A 400 -9.97 -3.67 10.33
N ASP A 401 -9.26 -4.80 10.19
CA ASP A 401 -9.71 -6.01 9.48
C ASP A 401 -10.22 -5.73 8.05
N SER A 402 -9.67 -4.72 7.37
CA SER A 402 -10.22 -4.18 6.12
C SER A 402 -9.28 -4.40 4.93
N THR A 403 -9.85 -4.40 3.73
CA THR A 403 -9.11 -4.63 2.48
C THR A 403 -9.20 -3.45 1.54
N PHE A 404 -8.09 -3.04 0.94
CA PHE A 404 -7.99 -2.06 -0.14
C PHE A 404 -7.34 -2.73 -1.34
N SER A 405 -8.12 -3.05 -2.37
CA SER A 405 -7.64 -3.76 -3.55
C SER A 405 -7.85 -2.99 -4.85
N GLN A 406 -6.87 -2.97 -5.75
CA GLN A 406 -7.07 -2.46 -7.12
C GLN A 406 -7.61 -1.03 -7.18
N ASN A 407 -7.37 -0.21 -6.15
CA ASN A 407 -7.73 1.20 -6.17
C ASN A 407 -6.63 1.99 -6.87
N SER A 408 -7.00 3.07 -7.56
CA SER A 408 -6.08 3.82 -8.42
C SER A 408 -6.18 5.33 -8.20
N ALA A 409 -5.02 5.98 -8.17
CA ALA A 409 -4.89 7.43 -8.01
C ALA A 409 -4.03 8.02 -9.14
N GLY A 410 -4.57 9.03 -9.85
CA GLY A 410 -3.80 9.80 -10.84
C GLY A 410 -2.73 10.72 -10.21
N SER A 411 -2.66 10.77 -8.87
CA SER A 411 -1.56 11.39 -8.14
C SER A 411 -0.93 10.42 -7.13
N SER A 412 -1.28 10.48 -5.83
CA SER A 412 -0.63 9.67 -4.79
C SER A 412 -1.63 8.91 -3.92
N GLY A 413 -1.21 7.77 -3.37
CA GLY A 413 -2.04 6.97 -2.48
C GLY A 413 -3.13 6.21 -3.24
N GLY A 414 -2.76 5.18 -4.00
CA GLY A 414 -3.71 4.38 -4.77
C GLY A 414 -4.79 3.78 -3.88
N GLY A 415 -4.38 3.16 -2.77
CA GLY A 415 -5.29 2.74 -1.70
C GLY A 415 -5.71 3.91 -0.82
N ILE A 416 -4.76 4.49 -0.09
CA ILE A 416 -5.00 5.56 0.90
C ILE A 416 -4.02 6.73 0.67
N GLY A 417 -4.56 7.92 0.49
CA GLY A 417 -3.82 9.18 0.53
C GLY A 417 -4.15 9.94 1.82
N SER A 418 -3.14 10.47 2.52
CA SER A 418 -3.34 11.18 3.78
C SER A 418 -2.39 12.34 3.99
N TYR A 419 -2.96 13.44 4.48
CA TYR A 419 -2.22 14.51 5.16
C TYR A 419 -2.40 14.49 6.69
N GLY A 420 -3.25 13.59 7.19
CA GLY A 420 -3.59 13.39 8.59
C GLY A 420 -2.99 12.10 9.17
N THR A 421 -3.57 11.57 10.24
CA THR A 421 -3.09 10.35 10.93
C THR A 421 -3.81 9.09 10.43
N ILE A 422 -3.07 8.01 10.21
CA ILE A 422 -3.63 6.70 9.83
C ILE A 422 -3.25 5.66 10.89
N VAL A 423 -4.24 4.92 11.39
CA VAL A 423 -4.06 3.72 12.21
C VAL A 423 -4.70 2.54 11.49
N LEU A 424 -3.88 1.54 11.17
CA LEU A 424 -4.27 0.31 10.47
C LEU A 424 -4.00 -0.92 11.35
N GLU A 425 -5.01 -1.75 11.56
CA GLU A 425 -4.90 -3.02 12.26
C GLU A 425 -5.38 -4.17 11.36
N ASN A 426 -4.53 -5.18 11.14
CA ASN A 426 -4.84 -6.36 10.33
C ASN A 426 -5.42 -6.03 8.94
N CYS A 427 -4.91 -4.97 8.31
CA CYS A 427 -5.41 -4.49 7.02
C CYS A 427 -4.58 -5.00 5.84
N SER A 428 -5.26 -5.22 4.73
CA SER A 428 -4.67 -5.71 3.48
C SER A 428 -4.78 -4.65 2.39
N LEU A 429 -3.66 -4.07 1.95
CA LEU A 429 -3.62 -3.16 0.82
C LEU A 429 -2.88 -3.83 -0.34
N THR A 430 -3.63 -4.21 -1.38
CA THR A 430 -3.11 -5.00 -2.49
C THR A 430 -3.40 -4.45 -3.86
N GLU A 431 -2.45 -4.55 -4.77
CA GLU A 431 -2.66 -4.23 -6.20
C GLU A 431 -3.15 -2.78 -6.44
N ASN A 432 -2.88 -1.85 -5.52
CA ASN A 432 -3.26 -0.46 -5.68
C ASN A 432 -2.19 0.29 -6.49
N THR A 433 -2.62 1.26 -7.29
CA THR A 433 -1.75 1.97 -8.23
C THR A 433 -1.80 3.49 -8.04
N ALA A 434 -0.65 4.15 -8.16
CA ALA A 434 -0.57 5.61 -8.14
C ALA A 434 0.44 6.17 -9.14
N ASP A 435 0.09 7.21 -9.88
CA ASP A 435 0.99 7.79 -10.89
C ASP A 435 2.19 8.56 -10.30
N SER A 436 2.15 8.92 -9.01
CA SER A 436 3.22 9.66 -8.33
C SER A 436 3.86 8.87 -7.19
N ASN A 437 3.28 8.86 -5.99
CA ASN A 437 3.90 8.22 -4.81
C ASN A 437 2.87 7.38 -4.03
N GLY A 438 3.34 6.36 -3.32
CA GLY A 438 2.49 5.57 -2.44
C GLY A 438 1.46 4.76 -3.21
N GLY A 439 1.88 3.68 -3.88
CA GLY A 439 0.95 2.81 -4.62
C GLY A 439 -0.15 2.30 -3.69
N GLY A 440 0.23 1.76 -2.53
CA GLY A 440 -0.69 1.41 -1.45
C GLY A 440 -1.09 2.63 -0.63
N ILE A 441 -0.12 3.22 0.08
CA ILE A 441 -0.35 4.31 1.03
C ILE A 441 0.57 5.49 0.70
N PHE A 442 0.01 6.69 0.66
CA PHE A 442 0.74 7.95 0.69
C PHE A 442 0.39 8.70 1.98
N SER A 443 1.39 9.01 2.80
CA SER A 443 1.22 9.81 4.02
C SER A 443 2.22 10.97 4.06
N SER A 444 1.73 12.19 4.27
CA SER A 444 2.57 13.39 4.26
C SER A 444 2.24 14.39 5.36
N SER A 445 3.27 14.88 6.06
CA SER A 445 3.16 15.92 7.09
C SER A 445 3.11 17.35 6.59
N SER A 446 2.90 17.59 5.29
CA SER A 446 2.86 18.94 4.70
C SER A 446 1.83 19.88 5.37
N TYR A 447 0.87 19.32 6.11
CA TYR A 447 -0.15 20.05 6.88
C TYR A 447 -0.13 19.76 8.39
N GLY A 448 1.00 19.31 8.94
CA GLY A 448 1.17 19.02 10.38
C GLY A 448 0.53 17.71 10.87
N GLY A 449 0.23 16.78 9.96
CA GLY A 449 -0.18 15.39 10.26
C GLY A 449 0.82 14.38 9.68
N GLY A 450 0.35 13.24 9.17
CA GLY A 450 1.16 12.29 8.41
C GLY A 450 1.69 11.06 9.16
N ASN A 451 1.28 10.86 10.41
CA ASN A 451 1.65 9.67 11.20
C ASN A 451 0.98 8.41 10.69
N VAL A 452 1.76 7.33 10.61
CA VAL A 452 1.25 6.00 10.25
C VAL A 452 1.57 5.02 11.37
N THR A 453 0.53 4.41 11.92
CA THR A 453 0.64 3.22 12.77
C THR A 453 0.01 2.05 12.03
N MET A 454 0.76 0.98 11.83
CA MET A 454 0.28 -0.23 11.16
C MET A 454 0.71 -1.46 11.96
N THR A 455 -0.22 -2.34 12.30
CA THR A 455 0.08 -3.61 12.97
C THR A 455 -0.69 -4.73 12.28
N GLY A 456 0.01 -5.78 11.84
CA GLY A 456 -0.61 -6.88 11.13
C GLY A 456 -0.97 -6.56 9.67
N GLY A 457 -1.22 -7.61 8.89
CA GLY A 457 -1.78 -7.50 7.53
C GLY A 457 -0.73 -7.51 6.41
N LYS A 458 -1.03 -6.85 5.29
CA LYS A 458 -0.14 -6.86 4.10
C LYS A 458 -0.19 -5.58 3.28
N LEU A 459 0.96 -5.22 2.71
CA LEU A 459 1.14 -4.30 1.59
C LEU A 459 1.68 -5.12 0.41
N ALA A 460 0.84 -5.51 -0.55
CA ALA A 460 1.27 -6.44 -1.60
C ALA A 460 0.92 -6.03 -3.04
N GLY A 461 1.86 -6.15 -3.97
CA GLY A 461 1.60 -5.90 -5.40
C GLY A 461 1.22 -4.46 -5.74
N ASN A 462 1.48 -3.50 -4.85
CA ASN A 462 1.15 -2.10 -5.09
C ASN A 462 2.21 -1.43 -5.97
N GLU A 463 1.79 -0.55 -6.87
CA GLU A 463 2.65 0.04 -7.89
C GLU A 463 2.60 1.57 -7.91
N THR A 464 3.75 2.20 -8.10
CA THR A 464 3.81 3.63 -8.40
C THR A 464 4.98 3.99 -9.30
N VAL A 465 4.88 5.11 -10.03
CA VAL A 465 5.94 5.54 -10.95
C VAL A 465 7.14 6.13 -10.21
N LEU A 466 6.96 6.78 -9.05
CA LEU A 466 8.06 7.45 -8.35
C LEU A 466 8.51 6.72 -7.09
N ARG A 467 7.79 6.83 -5.97
CA ARG A 467 8.33 6.40 -4.67
C ARG A 467 7.33 5.70 -3.78
N GLY A 468 7.78 4.65 -3.09
CA GLY A 468 6.97 3.92 -2.10
C GLY A 468 5.89 3.09 -2.78
N GLY A 469 6.23 1.93 -3.33
CA GLY A 469 5.25 1.08 -4.00
C GLY A 469 4.15 0.64 -3.01
N GLY A 470 4.55 0.08 -1.86
CA GLY A 470 3.64 -0.21 -0.76
C GLY A 470 3.28 1.05 0.05
N LEU A 471 4.28 1.74 0.59
CA LEU A 471 4.11 2.91 1.46
C LEU A 471 5.07 4.03 1.09
N TYR A 472 4.54 5.25 0.96
CA TYR A 472 5.29 6.50 0.97
C TYR A 472 4.97 7.28 2.24
N LEU A 473 6.01 7.65 2.99
CA LEU A 473 5.88 8.39 4.24
C LEU A 473 6.81 9.61 4.25
N THR A 474 6.26 10.79 4.55
CA THR A 474 7.04 11.98 4.95
C THR A 474 6.53 12.55 6.27
N GLY A 475 7.42 12.91 7.20
CA GLY A 475 7.04 13.66 8.42
C GLY A 475 7.38 13.04 9.77
N ASP A 476 6.38 12.99 10.67
CA ASP A 476 6.50 12.80 12.12
C ASP A 476 6.70 11.34 12.58
N GLY A 477 7.21 10.47 11.69
CA GLY A 477 7.59 9.09 12.00
C GLY A 477 6.49 8.07 11.73
N ALA A 478 6.78 6.80 12.02
CA ALA A 478 5.82 5.70 11.92
C ALA A 478 6.15 4.53 12.87
N GLU A 479 5.12 3.80 13.26
CA GLU A 479 5.22 2.51 13.93
C GLU A 479 4.60 1.43 13.04
N ILE A 480 5.43 0.54 12.50
CA ILE A 480 5.00 -0.51 11.58
C ILE A 480 5.42 -1.85 12.15
N ARG A 481 4.46 -2.72 12.44
CA ARG A 481 4.69 -4.03 13.07
C ARG A 481 3.97 -5.17 12.35
N ASP A 482 4.56 -6.36 12.41
CA ASP A 482 3.90 -7.64 12.08
C ASP A 482 3.30 -7.67 10.66
N LEU A 483 4.03 -7.14 9.68
CA LEU A 483 3.51 -6.85 8.33
C LEU A 483 4.20 -7.68 7.24
N GLU A 484 3.44 -8.14 6.26
CA GLU A 484 3.99 -8.61 4.98
C GLU A 484 4.07 -7.46 3.97
N VAL A 485 5.23 -7.24 3.36
CA VAL A 485 5.44 -6.24 2.30
C VAL A 485 5.98 -6.95 1.07
N SER A 486 5.12 -7.28 0.11
CA SER A 486 5.49 -8.20 -0.97
C SER A 486 5.15 -7.72 -2.38
N GLY A 487 6.03 -7.98 -3.35
CA GLY A 487 5.73 -7.74 -4.78
C GLY A 487 5.44 -6.28 -5.17
N ASN A 488 5.75 -5.30 -4.31
CA ASN A 488 5.47 -3.90 -4.60
C ASN A 488 6.51 -3.29 -5.54
N GLN A 489 6.10 -2.32 -6.38
CA GLN A 489 6.94 -1.73 -7.42
C GLN A 489 6.98 -0.20 -7.36
N ALA A 490 8.18 0.37 -7.46
CA ALA A 490 8.40 1.83 -7.55
C ALA A 490 9.69 2.19 -8.29
N ALA A 491 9.93 3.46 -8.62
CA ALA A 491 11.28 3.88 -9.00
C ALA A 491 12.23 3.90 -7.78
N SER A 492 11.74 4.29 -6.60
CA SER A 492 12.49 4.26 -5.33
C SER A 492 11.66 3.71 -4.17
N GLY A 493 12.19 2.78 -3.37
CA GLY A 493 11.45 2.23 -2.24
C GLY A 493 10.29 1.35 -2.68
N GLY A 494 10.59 0.21 -3.33
CA GLY A 494 9.56 -0.67 -3.89
C GLY A 494 8.55 -1.10 -2.83
N GLY A 495 9.04 -1.60 -1.69
CA GLY A 495 8.21 -1.81 -0.50
C GLY A 495 7.80 -0.48 0.16
N MET A 496 8.78 0.27 0.68
CA MET A 496 8.54 1.49 1.44
C MET A 496 9.54 2.60 1.09
N HIS A 497 9.06 3.84 1.07
CA HIS A 497 9.88 5.05 1.04
C HIS A 497 9.59 5.91 2.28
N ILE A 498 10.63 6.22 3.04
CA ILE A 498 10.53 6.88 4.34
C ILE A 498 11.40 8.12 4.33
N SER A 499 10.78 9.27 4.54
CA SER A 499 11.45 10.57 4.60
C SER A 499 10.96 11.34 5.81
N THR A 500 11.43 10.94 7.00
CA THR A 500 10.94 11.45 8.29
C THR A 500 12.04 12.14 9.06
N ASP A 501 11.62 13.06 9.93
CA ASP A 501 12.49 13.79 10.86
C ASP A 501 12.36 13.29 12.30
N GLU A 502 11.46 12.33 12.50
CA GLU A 502 11.16 11.68 13.76
C GLU A 502 11.47 10.17 13.71
N ASN A 503 11.43 9.55 14.88
CA ASN A 503 11.70 8.12 15.04
C ASN A 503 10.70 7.29 14.21
N THR A 504 11.23 6.39 13.39
CA THR A 504 10.43 5.37 12.70
C THR A 504 10.87 3.99 13.19
N ILE A 505 9.91 3.18 13.63
CA ILE A 505 10.12 1.80 14.08
C ILE A 505 9.43 0.86 13.10
N ILE A 506 10.19 -0.06 12.53
CA ILE A 506 9.70 -1.14 11.68
C ILE A 506 10.13 -2.44 12.34
N GLU A 507 9.18 -3.26 12.77
CA GLU A 507 9.45 -4.43 13.61
C GLU A 507 8.69 -5.65 13.12
N ASN A 508 9.38 -6.79 13.03
CA ASN A 508 8.78 -8.06 12.56
C ASN A 508 8.08 -7.92 11.19
N VAL A 509 8.75 -7.25 10.24
CA VAL A 509 8.22 -7.03 8.88
C VAL A 509 8.99 -7.89 7.87
N VAL A 510 8.26 -8.54 6.97
CA VAL A 510 8.81 -9.41 5.93
C VAL A 510 8.68 -8.73 4.56
N PHE A 511 9.81 -8.33 3.99
CA PHE A 511 9.92 -7.72 2.67
C PHE A 511 10.27 -8.77 1.62
N THR A 512 9.32 -9.16 0.77
CA THR A 512 9.53 -10.23 -0.24
C THR A 512 9.26 -9.79 -1.67
N GLY A 513 10.21 -9.98 -2.58
CA GLY A 513 9.92 -9.81 -4.01
C GLY A 513 9.59 -8.38 -4.46
N ASN A 514 9.93 -7.36 -3.67
CA ASN A 514 9.70 -5.97 -4.06
C ASN A 514 10.70 -5.52 -5.12
N ILE A 515 10.30 -4.57 -5.97
CA ILE A 515 11.03 -4.15 -7.16
C ILE A 515 11.18 -2.63 -7.17
N ALA A 516 12.41 -2.13 -7.24
CA ALA A 516 12.65 -0.72 -7.56
C ALA A 516 13.98 -0.48 -8.26
N ARG A 517 14.12 0.66 -8.95
CA ARG A 517 15.42 1.10 -9.48
C ARG A 517 16.37 1.47 -8.34
N GLU A 518 15.84 2.08 -7.28
CA GLU A 518 16.61 2.42 -6.09
C GLU A 518 15.90 1.86 -4.85
N ALA A 519 16.61 1.12 -4.00
CA ALA A 519 16.05 0.57 -2.76
C ALA A 519 14.78 -0.30 -2.98
N ALA A 520 14.96 -1.51 -3.49
CA ALA A 520 13.85 -2.41 -3.81
C ALA A 520 12.90 -2.65 -2.62
N ALA A 521 13.42 -2.79 -1.40
CA ALA A 521 12.60 -2.98 -0.21
C ALA A 521 12.30 -1.65 0.51
N VAL A 522 13.33 -0.99 1.04
CA VAL A 522 13.16 0.22 1.89
C VAL A 522 14.13 1.31 1.46
N SER A 523 13.58 2.42 0.99
CA SER A 523 14.32 3.67 0.81
C SER A 523 14.11 4.57 2.01
N SER A 524 15.19 5.12 2.56
CA SER A 524 15.11 6.22 3.51
C SER A 524 15.97 7.40 3.09
N ARG A 525 15.43 8.62 3.23
CA ARG A 525 16.15 9.86 2.94
C ARG A 525 15.90 10.86 4.05
N GLY A 526 16.96 11.51 4.55
CA GLY A 526 16.81 12.60 5.50
C GLY A 526 16.23 13.86 4.85
N ILE A 527 15.42 14.62 5.57
CA ILE A 527 15.06 15.99 5.19
C ILE A 527 16.19 16.89 5.69
N SER A 528 16.68 17.80 4.85
CA SER A 528 17.82 18.64 5.21
C SER A 528 17.52 19.51 6.44
N GLY A 529 18.28 19.35 7.52
CA GLY A 529 18.22 20.20 8.70
C GLY A 529 17.46 19.63 9.90
N SER A 530 16.93 18.41 9.81
CA SER A 530 16.33 17.70 10.94
C SER A 530 17.37 16.91 11.74
N GLY A 531 17.09 16.75 13.04
CA GLY A 531 18.02 16.12 13.99
C GLY A 531 18.21 14.62 13.75
N ASP A 532 19.24 14.05 14.38
CA ASP A 532 19.73 12.66 14.24
C ASP A 532 18.76 11.56 14.76
N LYS A 533 17.48 11.59 14.39
CA LYS A 533 16.48 10.60 14.82
C LYS A 533 16.61 9.32 13.98
N PRO A 534 16.79 8.14 14.63
CA PRO A 534 17.06 6.92 13.88
C PRO A 534 15.81 6.31 13.26
N ILE A 535 16.00 5.70 12.09
CA ILE A 535 15.09 4.68 11.56
C ILE A 535 15.55 3.33 12.10
N VAL A 536 14.67 2.64 12.83
CA VAL A 536 14.99 1.42 13.56
C VAL A 536 14.22 0.25 12.94
N LEU A 537 14.96 -0.71 12.37
CA LEU A 537 14.44 -1.97 11.86
C LEU A 537 14.78 -3.08 12.85
N LYS A 538 13.80 -3.88 13.27
CA LYS A 538 13.99 -4.97 14.22
C LYS A 538 13.33 -6.24 13.72
N ALA A 539 14.06 -7.36 13.75
CA ALA A 539 13.52 -8.66 13.36
C ALA A 539 12.89 -8.66 11.94
N CYS A 540 13.37 -7.80 11.05
CA CYS A 540 12.87 -7.70 9.68
C CYS A 540 13.59 -8.68 8.76
N THR A 541 12.85 -9.32 7.85
CA THR A 541 13.39 -10.24 6.85
C THR A 541 13.24 -9.64 5.45
N PHE A 542 14.30 -9.69 4.65
CA PHE A 542 14.38 -9.20 3.28
C PHE A 542 14.74 -10.35 2.37
N THR A 543 13.80 -10.79 1.53
CA THR A 543 14.02 -11.95 0.66
C THR A 543 13.59 -11.69 -0.77
N LYS A 544 14.43 -12.07 -1.74
CA LYS A 544 14.09 -12.02 -3.19
C LYS A 544 13.70 -10.63 -3.72
N ASN A 545 14.10 -9.55 -3.06
CA ASN A 545 13.86 -8.19 -3.58
C ASN A 545 14.86 -7.91 -4.73
N ALA A 546 14.37 -7.42 -5.88
CA ALA A 546 15.19 -7.31 -7.11
C ALA A 546 14.54 -6.44 -8.21
N GLY A 547 15.33 -6.01 -9.21
CA GLY A 547 14.88 -5.30 -10.41
C GLY A 547 16.03 -5.06 -11.40
N GLU A 548 15.73 -4.87 -12.71
CA GLU A 548 16.75 -4.81 -13.78
C GLU A 548 17.83 -3.74 -13.57
N ASN A 549 17.47 -2.65 -12.89
CA ASN A 549 18.35 -1.53 -12.59
C ASN A 549 18.46 -1.27 -11.08
N THR A 550 18.19 -2.26 -10.22
CA THR A 550 18.22 -2.06 -8.77
C THR A 550 19.62 -1.69 -8.31
N GLU A 551 19.75 -0.48 -7.79
CA GLU A 551 20.97 0.07 -7.20
C GLU A 551 21.15 -0.39 -5.75
N SER A 552 20.07 -0.65 -5.01
CA SER A 552 20.13 -1.15 -3.63
C SER A 552 18.85 -1.85 -3.20
N ILE A 553 18.91 -2.68 -2.16
CA ILE A 553 17.69 -3.24 -1.51
C ILE A 553 17.23 -2.33 -0.37
N PHE A 554 18.19 -1.85 0.42
CA PHE A 554 18.00 -0.84 1.45
C PHE A 554 18.86 0.40 1.14
N VAL A 555 18.28 1.59 1.28
CA VAL A 555 19.00 2.87 1.19
C VAL A 555 18.81 3.69 2.46
N GLY A 556 19.91 4.13 3.07
CA GLY A 556 19.95 4.95 4.28
C GLY A 556 20.43 6.39 4.06
N GLY A 557 19.66 7.39 4.48
CA GLY A 557 20.06 8.81 4.47
C GLY A 557 20.29 9.48 5.83
N LEU A 558 19.94 8.81 6.94
CA LEU A 558 20.07 9.25 8.34
C LEU A 558 20.76 8.16 9.18
N LYS A 559 20.74 8.27 10.52
CA LYS A 559 21.08 7.19 11.44
C LYS A 559 20.12 6.01 11.24
N ASN A 560 20.61 4.87 10.79
CA ASN A 560 19.85 3.65 10.58
C ASN A 560 20.31 2.57 11.56
N ILE A 561 19.39 1.93 12.25
CA ILE A 561 19.66 0.89 13.24
C ILE A 561 18.92 -0.38 12.81
N LEU A 562 19.64 -1.39 12.35
CA LEU A 562 19.11 -2.70 11.98
C LEU A 562 19.49 -3.70 13.07
N LYS A 563 18.50 -4.36 13.67
CA LYS A 563 18.71 -5.35 14.73
C LYS A 563 18.00 -6.66 14.39
N ASN A 564 18.69 -7.79 14.51
CA ASN A 564 18.10 -9.11 14.20
C ASN A 564 17.52 -9.19 12.78
N CYS A 565 18.06 -8.42 11.82
CA CYS A 565 17.56 -8.40 10.45
C CYS A 565 18.22 -9.47 9.58
N ILE A 566 17.45 -10.08 8.68
CA ILE A 566 17.91 -11.10 7.74
C ILE A 566 17.78 -10.57 6.32
N PHE A 567 18.84 -10.64 5.51
CA PHE A 567 18.82 -10.38 4.08
C PHE A 567 19.26 -11.65 3.35
N SER A 568 18.34 -12.29 2.63
CA SER A 568 18.60 -13.53 1.91
C SER A 568 18.12 -13.50 0.45
N GLU A 569 18.90 -14.07 -0.47
CA GLU A 569 18.48 -14.25 -1.87
C GLU A 569 18.04 -12.94 -2.57
N ASN A 570 18.55 -11.78 -2.16
CA ASN A 570 18.24 -10.52 -2.83
C ASN A 570 19.22 -10.26 -3.98
N ASN A 571 18.77 -9.52 -5.00
CA ASN A 571 19.57 -9.25 -6.19
C ASN A 571 19.58 -7.75 -6.54
N SER A 572 20.78 -7.15 -6.52
CA SER A 572 21.03 -5.73 -6.80
C SER A 572 22.05 -5.59 -7.95
N PRO A 573 21.63 -5.75 -9.22
CA PRO A 573 22.53 -5.85 -10.36
C PRO A 573 23.26 -4.54 -10.71
N GLN A 574 22.86 -3.40 -10.16
CA GLN A 574 23.52 -2.11 -10.37
C GLN A 574 24.09 -1.50 -9.09
N GLY A 575 23.90 -2.13 -7.91
CA GLY A 575 24.62 -1.67 -6.73
C GLY A 575 24.72 -2.66 -5.57
N CYS A 576 24.36 -2.24 -4.36
CA CYS A 576 24.65 -2.92 -3.09
C CYS A 576 23.41 -3.63 -2.53
N ILE A 577 23.50 -4.40 -1.45
CA ILE A 577 22.30 -4.87 -0.74
C ILE A 577 21.83 -3.80 0.24
N VAL A 578 22.73 -3.36 1.12
CA VAL A 578 22.52 -2.25 2.04
C VAL A 578 23.43 -1.10 1.64
N ASN A 579 22.86 0.06 1.35
CA ASN A 579 23.60 1.24 0.92
C ASN A 579 23.23 2.43 1.80
N VAL A 580 24.21 3.24 2.17
CA VAL A 580 24.01 4.42 2.98
C VAL A 580 24.83 5.57 2.38
N TYR A 581 24.19 6.70 2.13
CA TYR A 581 24.83 7.87 1.53
C TYR A 581 24.29 9.16 2.15
N GLY A 582 25.14 10.20 2.22
CA GLY A 582 24.71 11.53 2.68
C GLY A 582 25.58 12.16 3.78
N ASN A 583 25.17 13.33 4.24
CA ASN A 583 25.78 14.06 5.36
C ASN A 583 25.12 13.60 6.67
N SER A 584 25.85 13.01 7.62
CA SER A 584 25.33 12.47 8.91
C SER A 584 24.66 11.10 8.82
N SER A 585 25.12 10.23 7.91
CA SER A 585 24.53 8.90 7.73
C SER A 585 25.32 7.85 8.53
N GLU A 586 24.75 7.38 9.64
CA GLU A 586 25.29 6.25 10.43
C GLU A 586 24.47 4.98 10.14
N LEU A 587 25.13 3.83 10.11
CA LEU A 587 24.48 2.54 9.95
C LEU A 587 24.99 1.58 11.01
N PHE A 588 24.10 1.13 11.86
CA PHE A 588 24.38 0.15 12.90
C PHE A 588 23.67 -1.16 12.59
N LEU A 589 24.42 -2.24 12.40
CA LEU A 589 23.90 -3.60 12.29
C LEU A 589 24.27 -4.36 13.56
N GLU A 590 23.26 -4.89 14.24
CA GLU A 590 23.41 -5.74 15.42
C GLU A 590 22.67 -7.05 15.22
N ASP A 591 23.37 -8.17 15.40
CA ASP A 591 22.81 -9.51 15.28
C ASP A 591 22.13 -9.77 13.91
N CYS A 592 22.66 -9.16 12.84
CA CYS A 592 22.13 -9.29 11.48
C CYS A 592 22.75 -10.45 10.70
N LEU A 593 21.99 -11.03 9.77
CA LEU A 593 22.46 -12.04 8.82
C LEU A 593 22.24 -11.57 7.39
N LEU A 594 23.31 -11.45 6.60
CA LEU A 594 23.25 -11.16 5.17
C LEU A 594 23.84 -12.34 4.41
N GLU A 595 23.00 -13.14 3.76
CA GLU A 595 23.45 -14.36 3.07
C GLU A 595 22.90 -14.59 1.67
N LYS A 596 23.69 -15.19 0.80
CA LYS A 596 23.25 -15.62 -0.55
C LYS A 596 22.65 -14.50 -1.40
N ASN A 597 23.13 -13.26 -1.22
CA ASN A 597 22.71 -12.14 -2.04
C ASN A 597 23.65 -11.97 -3.23
N THR A 598 23.16 -11.34 -4.29
CA THR A 598 23.95 -10.98 -5.47
C THR A 598 23.92 -9.47 -5.64
N SER A 599 25.09 -8.85 -5.78
CA SER A 599 25.22 -7.40 -5.92
C SER A 599 26.30 -7.03 -6.94
N LYS A 600 26.23 -5.84 -7.53
CA LYS A 600 27.33 -5.32 -8.39
C LYS A 600 28.50 -4.83 -7.53
N TYR A 601 28.16 -4.12 -6.45
CA TYR A 601 29.09 -3.55 -5.49
C TYR A 601 29.03 -4.33 -4.17
N ALA A 602 29.73 -3.83 -3.15
CA ALA A 602 29.69 -4.35 -1.79
C ALA A 602 28.28 -4.70 -1.31
N THR A 603 28.14 -5.82 -0.60
CA THR A 603 26.87 -6.19 0.04
C THR A 603 26.40 -5.09 0.98
N VAL A 604 27.30 -4.54 1.78
CA VAL A 604 27.04 -3.35 2.61
C VAL A 604 27.99 -2.23 2.20
N TYR A 605 27.45 -1.08 1.82
CA TYR A 605 28.22 0.07 1.37
C TYR A 605 27.83 1.34 2.12
N SER A 606 28.83 2.15 2.43
CA SER A 606 28.62 3.51 2.93
C SER A 606 29.53 4.51 2.23
N ASN A 607 28.99 5.66 1.84
CA ASN A 607 29.74 6.80 1.31
C ASN A 607 29.43 8.06 2.12
N CYS A 608 30.19 8.24 3.20
CA CYS A 608 29.97 9.27 4.20
C CYS A 608 30.89 10.48 3.98
N SER A 609 30.35 11.68 4.09
CA SER A 609 31.13 12.92 3.91
C SER A 609 31.83 13.42 5.18
N LYS A 610 31.52 12.86 6.37
CA LYS A 610 32.09 13.27 7.67
C LYS A 610 32.82 12.12 8.40
N PRO A 611 33.89 12.43 9.16
CA PRO A 611 34.66 11.48 9.99
C PRO A 611 33.89 10.64 11.02
N ARG A 612 32.72 11.12 11.46
CA ARG A 612 31.91 10.49 12.52
C ARG A 612 30.71 9.71 11.98
N ASP A 613 30.58 9.61 10.66
CA ASP A 613 29.49 8.90 10.01
C ASP A 613 30.09 7.61 9.44
N GLY A 614 29.39 6.48 9.53
CA GLY A 614 30.02 5.21 9.21
C GLY A 614 29.15 3.99 9.40
N ILE A 615 29.78 2.83 9.29
CA ILE A 615 29.16 1.52 9.49
C ILE A 615 29.67 0.96 10.82
N GLU A 616 28.76 0.60 11.72
CA GLU A 616 29.05 -0.17 12.92
C GLU A 616 28.41 -1.56 12.79
N LEU A 617 29.21 -2.60 13.02
CA LEU A 617 28.76 -3.98 12.94
C LEU A 617 29.02 -4.66 14.27
N LYS A 618 27.98 -5.27 14.84
CA LYS A 618 28.04 -6.07 16.06
C LYS A 618 27.35 -7.40 15.80
N ASN A 619 28.01 -8.52 16.10
CA ASN A 619 27.46 -9.87 15.90
C ASN A 619 26.81 -10.11 14.53
N THR A 620 27.30 -9.43 13.48
CA THR A 620 26.69 -9.44 12.15
C THR A 620 27.42 -10.42 11.24
N VAL A 621 26.68 -11.34 10.60
CA VAL A 621 27.21 -12.38 9.72
C VAL A 621 26.92 -12.02 8.26
N ILE A 622 27.96 -11.95 7.43
CA ILE A 622 27.85 -11.69 5.99
C ILE A 622 28.52 -12.83 5.21
N ARG A 623 27.73 -13.73 4.62
CA ARG A 623 28.25 -14.96 3.99
C ARG A 623 27.61 -15.33 2.66
N TYR A 624 28.34 -15.99 1.79
CA TYR A 624 27.88 -16.48 0.49
C TYR A 624 27.25 -15.41 -0.42
N ASN A 625 27.63 -14.15 -0.25
CA ASN A 625 27.20 -13.07 -1.14
C ASN A 625 28.17 -12.95 -2.31
N GLU A 626 27.63 -12.78 -3.51
CA GLU A 626 28.39 -12.71 -4.76
C GLU A 626 28.42 -11.28 -5.31
N ALA A 627 29.63 -10.76 -5.51
CA ALA A 627 29.85 -9.51 -6.21
C ALA A 627 30.13 -9.77 -7.69
N THR A 628 29.32 -9.14 -8.55
CA THR A 628 29.37 -9.32 -10.02
C THR A 628 30.15 -8.21 -10.73
N GLY A 629 30.43 -7.09 -10.07
CA GLY A 629 31.22 -6.00 -10.62
C GLY A 629 32.71 -6.34 -10.75
N THR A 630 33.41 -5.62 -11.63
CA THR A 630 34.88 -5.71 -11.78
C THR A 630 35.59 -4.45 -11.28
N GLU A 631 34.88 -3.59 -10.57
CA GLU A 631 35.34 -2.29 -10.06
C GLU A 631 35.98 -2.47 -8.66
N THR A 632 36.73 -1.48 -8.18
CA THR A 632 37.45 -1.54 -6.88
C THR A 632 36.55 -1.82 -5.68
N ASN A 633 35.28 -1.40 -5.75
CA ASN A 633 34.31 -1.54 -4.68
C ASN A 633 33.39 -2.77 -4.88
N ALA A 634 33.72 -3.66 -5.84
CA ALA A 634 33.01 -4.91 -6.09
C ALA A 634 33.50 -6.01 -5.12
N THR A 635 33.16 -5.85 -3.85
CA THR A 635 33.45 -6.82 -2.78
C THR A 635 32.21 -7.63 -2.44
N GLY A 636 32.37 -8.89 -2.01
CA GLY A 636 31.23 -9.68 -1.51
C GLY A 636 30.76 -9.26 -0.11
N GLY A 637 31.55 -8.47 0.63
CA GLY A 637 31.27 -8.07 2.01
C GLY A 637 30.95 -6.59 2.18
N VAL A 638 31.83 -5.83 2.83
CA VAL A 638 31.60 -4.43 3.22
C VAL A 638 32.52 -3.47 2.47
N ALA A 639 32.05 -2.26 2.20
CA ALA A 639 32.86 -1.16 1.70
C ALA A 639 32.49 0.17 2.37
N ALA A 640 33.49 0.89 2.88
CA ALA A 640 33.31 2.24 3.40
C ALA A 640 34.19 3.22 2.62
N ASP A 641 33.57 4.29 2.11
CA ASP A 641 34.21 5.32 1.29
C ASP A 641 33.94 6.73 1.83
N GLY A 642 34.65 7.73 1.28
CA GLY A 642 34.61 9.11 1.73
C GLY A 642 35.42 9.33 3.00
N LYS A 643 34.89 10.14 3.92
CA LYS A 643 35.48 10.37 5.24
C LYS A 643 34.91 9.43 6.31
N GLY A 644 34.16 8.40 5.93
CA GLY A 644 33.43 7.58 6.90
C GLY A 644 34.33 6.70 7.75
N TYR A 645 33.75 6.06 8.77
CA TYR A 645 34.42 4.99 9.50
C TYR A 645 33.73 3.64 9.29
N LEU A 646 34.48 2.57 9.49
CA LEU A 646 33.91 1.25 9.74
C LEU A 646 34.38 0.78 11.11
N ARG A 647 33.43 0.41 11.98
CA ARG A 647 33.71 -0.13 13.29
C ARG A 647 33.19 -1.55 13.38
N MET A 648 34.08 -2.46 13.72
CA MET A 648 33.72 -3.85 14.00
C MET A 648 33.77 -4.07 15.51
N ILE A 649 32.59 -4.33 16.05
CA ILE A 649 32.32 -4.69 17.43
C ILE A 649 32.05 -6.19 17.43
N SER A 650 32.56 -6.91 18.43
CA SER A 650 32.36 -8.35 18.74
C SER A 650 31.53 -9.21 17.76
N GLY A 651 32.07 -10.35 17.33
CA GLY A 651 31.28 -11.42 16.70
C GLY A 651 30.84 -11.20 15.24
N ALA A 652 31.37 -10.19 14.53
CA ALA A 652 31.11 -10.03 13.10
C ALA A 652 31.87 -11.07 12.26
N ILE A 653 31.17 -11.79 11.36
CA ILE A 653 31.73 -12.90 10.55
C ILE A 653 31.55 -12.59 9.06
N TYR A 654 32.59 -12.86 8.26
CA TYR A 654 32.57 -12.67 6.81
C TYR A 654 33.04 -13.93 6.09
N GLU A 655 32.20 -14.46 5.20
CA GLU A 655 32.49 -15.67 4.41
C GLU A 655 31.94 -15.52 2.99
N ASN A 656 32.51 -14.66 2.15
CA ASN A 656 31.99 -14.43 0.79
C ASN A 656 32.91 -14.99 -0.30
N THR A 657 32.30 -15.34 -1.42
CA THR A 657 33.01 -15.77 -2.63
C THR A 657 32.93 -14.64 -3.64
N SER A 658 34.02 -13.91 -3.83
CA SER A 658 34.16 -13.13 -5.06
C SER A 658 34.35 -14.08 -6.23
N GLY A 659 33.73 -13.80 -7.38
CA GLY A 659 33.92 -14.58 -8.61
C GLY A 659 35.38 -14.99 -8.81
N ALA A 660 35.59 -16.28 -9.11
CA ALA A 660 36.80 -17.06 -8.86
C ALA A 660 38.13 -16.58 -9.50
N ASP A 661 38.18 -15.43 -10.16
CA ASP A 661 39.35 -14.96 -10.92
C ASP A 661 39.88 -13.55 -10.56
N SER A 662 39.28 -12.81 -9.61
CA SER A 662 39.63 -11.38 -9.42
C SER A 662 40.42 -10.99 -8.17
N GLY A 663 40.72 -11.91 -7.24
CA GLY A 663 41.40 -11.53 -5.99
C GLY A 663 40.58 -10.56 -5.15
N ALA A 664 39.24 -10.64 -5.20
CA ALA A 664 38.40 -9.67 -4.54
C ALA A 664 38.38 -9.85 -3.02
N ASN A 665 38.24 -8.70 -2.36
CA ASN A 665 38.38 -8.54 -0.94
C ASN A 665 37.00 -8.64 -0.28
N ASP A 666 36.94 -9.09 0.97
CA ASP A 666 35.69 -9.09 1.75
C ASP A 666 35.40 -7.70 2.30
N LEU A 667 36.43 -6.88 2.50
CA LEU A 667 36.32 -5.54 3.03
C LEU A 667 37.16 -4.55 2.20
N PHE A 668 36.54 -3.41 1.86
CA PHE A 668 37.17 -2.26 1.21
C PHE A 668 37.06 -0.99 2.06
N LEU A 669 38.15 -0.23 2.15
CA LEU A 669 38.20 1.09 2.79
C LEU A 669 38.97 2.08 1.92
N SER A 670 38.41 3.26 1.67
CA SER A 670 39.15 4.30 0.96
C SER A 670 40.16 5.03 1.84
N ALA A 671 41.11 5.74 1.20
CA ALA A 671 42.18 6.50 1.83
C ALA A 671 41.76 7.47 2.94
N ASN A 672 40.56 8.02 2.80
CA ASN A 672 40.03 9.05 3.67
C ASN A 672 39.12 8.47 4.76
N SER A 673 38.87 7.16 4.74
CA SER A 673 38.02 6.45 5.72
C SER A 673 38.87 5.85 6.83
N SER A 674 38.32 5.75 8.05
CA SER A 674 38.99 5.14 9.21
C SER A 674 38.39 3.78 9.56
N VAL A 675 39.15 2.93 10.26
CA VAL A 675 38.63 1.69 10.83
C VAL A 675 39.06 1.53 12.28
N ASP A 676 38.08 1.25 13.12
CA ASP A 676 38.29 0.87 14.52
C ASP A 676 37.85 -0.59 14.72
N VAL A 677 38.79 -1.43 15.14
CA VAL A 677 38.51 -2.83 15.51
C VAL A 677 38.76 -2.99 17.00
N ILE A 678 37.72 -3.36 17.75
CA ILE A 678 37.84 -3.59 19.20
C ILE A 678 38.53 -4.94 19.44
N LYS A 679 39.48 -5.00 20.38
CA LYS A 679 40.22 -6.21 20.75
C LYS A 679 39.30 -7.32 21.27
N ALA A 680 39.62 -8.57 20.92
CA ALA A 680 38.91 -9.78 21.35
C ALA A 680 38.74 -9.90 22.88
N GLU A 681 39.68 -9.34 23.65
CA GLU A 681 39.71 -9.36 25.12
C GLU A 681 38.56 -8.56 25.78
N ALA A 682 37.89 -7.68 25.04
CA ALA A 682 36.79 -6.82 25.53
C ALA A 682 35.38 -7.33 25.10
N MET A 683 35.29 -8.55 24.57
CA MET A 683 34.06 -9.16 24.07
C MET A 683 33.45 -10.07 25.16
N GLU A 684 32.15 -9.91 25.49
CA GLU A 684 31.52 -10.52 26.68
C GLU A 684 31.39 -12.05 26.63
N ASP A 685 31.44 -12.67 25.45
CA ASP A 685 31.21 -14.11 25.28
C ASP A 685 32.40 -14.76 24.55
N GLY A 686 33.28 -15.42 25.30
CA GLY A 686 34.56 -15.98 24.85
C GLY A 686 34.51 -17.15 23.85
N GLU A 687 33.59 -17.17 22.88
CA GLU A 687 33.45 -18.24 21.88
C GLU A 687 33.77 -17.87 20.43
N THR A 688 34.20 -16.65 20.11
CA THR A 688 34.67 -16.31 18.75
C THR A 688 36.14 -15.90 18.76
N SER A 689 37.05 -16.85 18.57
CA SER A 689 38.47 -16.55 18.36
C SER A 689 38.80 -16.43 16.87
N PHE A 690 38.77 -15.21 16.33
CA PHE A 690 39.74 -14.82 15.31
C PHE A 690 41.03 -14.49 16.05
N GLU A 691 42.05 -15.35 16.01
CA GLU A 691 43.31 -15.01 16.68
C GLU A 691 44.03 -13.85 15.98
N GLY A 692 43.90 -12.65 16.56
CA GLY A 692 44.81 -11.51 16.42
C GLY A 692 44.18 -10.28 15.76
N TYR A 693 43.71 -9.32 16.57
CA TYR A 693 43.43 -7.97 16.07
C TYR A 693 44.26 -6.91 16.80
N THR A 694 44.66 -5.89 16.06
CA THR A 694 44.46 -4.50 16.47
C THR A 694 44.34 -3.65 15.20
N TRP A 695 43.52 -2.59 15.18
CA TRP A 695 43.62 -1.49 14.20
C TRP A 695 43.16 -0.17 14.83
N HIS A 696 43.95 0.89 14.62
CA HIS A 696 43.61 2.29 14.91
C HIS A 696 44.31 3.18 13.88
N ASP A 697 43.62 4.22 13.41
CA ASP A 697 44.14 5.17 12.43
C ASP A 697 44.48 6.52 13.08
N GLU A 698 45.67 7.04 12.76
CA GLU A 698 45.98 8.46 12.49
C GLU A 698 47.51 8.72 12.40
N THR A 699 48.41 7.78 12.74
CA THR A 699 49.87 8.02 12.53
C THR A 699 50.81 6.85 12.19
N ASN A 700 50.47 5.55 12.31
CA ASN A 700 51.16 4.40 11.64
C ASN A 700 50.77 2.98 12.17
N TYR A 701 50.72 2.02 11.22
CA TYR A 701 50.91 0.55 11.18
C TYR A 701 50.36 -0.44 12.24
N ILE A 702 49.54 -1.40 11.77
CA ILE A 702 49.46 -2.79 12.27
C ILE A 702 49.53 -3.77 11.09
N ASN A 703 50.35 -4.83 11.19
CA ASN A 703 50.49 -5.83 10.12
C ASN A 703 50.72 -7.25 10.65
N GLU A 704 50.50 -8.18 9.71
CA GLU A 704 50.83 -9.61 9.66
C GLU A 704 49.84 -10.61 10.27
N LYS A 705 48.90 -11.07 9.43
CA LYS A 705 48.69 -12.50 9.13
C LYS A 705 47.70 -12.66 7.95
N GLU A 706 48.25 -12.44 6.76
CA GLU A 706 47.78 -12.81 5.41
C GLU A 706 46.30 -12.55 5.02
N GLY A 707 46.13 -11.46 4.26
CA GLY A 707 44.92 -11.11 3.50
C GLY A 707 44.90 -9.64 3.03
N LEU A 708 46.05 -8.95 3.01
CA LEU A 708 46.16 -7.52 2.71
C LEU A 708 46.96 -7.32 1.41
N SER A 709 46.28 -6.98 0.32
CA SER A 709 46.92 -6.39 -0.87
C SER A 709 46.88 -4.87 -0.72
N THR A 710 47.90 -4.28 -0.11
CA THR A 710 48.09 -2.83 -0.18
C THR A 710 48.77 -2.50 -1.50
N ASP A 711 48.00 -2.10 -2.52
CA ASP A 711 48.60 -1.43 -3.67
C ASP A 711 48.80 0.05 -3.34
N SER A 712 50.04 0.48 -3.46
CA SER A 712 50.51 1.76 -2.95
C SER A 712 49.99 2.91 -3.82
N THR A 713 48.91 3.57 -3.39
CA THR A 713 48.75 5.04 -3.52
C THR A 713 47.51 5.65 -2.83
N SER A 714 46.50 4.90 -2.34
CA SER A 714 45.39 5.53 -1.58
C SER A 714 44.57 4.57 -0.71
N ASP A 715 44.18 3.38 -1.18
CA ASP A 715 43.07 2.61 -0.55
C ASP A 715 43.52 1.29 0.12
N ARG A 716 42.71 0.77 1.06
CA ARG A 716 42.99 -0.44 1.87
C ARG A 716 41.98 -1.55 1.57
N TYR A 717 42.49 -2.77 1.38
CA TYR A 717 41.72 -3.96 1.01
C TYR A 717 42.01 -5.13 1.95
N PHE A 718 40.98 -5.82 2.46
CA PHE A 718 41.12 -6.94 3.38
C PHE A 718 40.29 -8.14 2.90
N THR A 719 40.94 -9.30 2.78
CA THR A 719 40.26 -10.59 2.64
C THR A 719 40.17 -11.24 4.02
N ALA A 720 38.99 -11.70 4.43
CA ALA A 720 38.88 -12.54 5.61
C ALA A 720 39.51 -13.89 5.25
N GLY A 721 40.57 -14.27 5.97
CA GLY A 721 41.10 -15.62 5.88
C GLY A 721 40.00 -16.59 6.27
N LYS A 722 39.61 -17.45 5.32
CA LYS A 722 38.67 -18.56 5.49
C LYS A 722 39.03 -19.32 6.78
N TYR A 723 38.28 -19.11 7.87
CA TYR A 723 38.43 -19.97 9.05
C TYR A 723 37.66 -21.24 8.76
N ASP A 724 38.43 -22.25 8.39
CA ASP A 724 37.94 -23.60 8.31
C ASP A 724 37.72 -24.16 9.70
N ASP A 725 36.45 -24.36 10.04
CA ASP A 725 36.07 -25.39 11.02
C ASP A 725 36.42 -26.82 10.55
N ARG A 726 37.19 -26.98 9.45
CA ARG A 726 37.59 -28.26 8.88
C ARG A 726 38.70 -28.90 9.74
N ILE A 727 38.49 -30.16 10.10
CA ILE A 727 39.58 -31.03 10.56
C ILE A 727 40.41 -31.39 9.33
N VAL A 728 41.70 -31.08 9.35
CA VAL A 728 42.59 -31.24 8.19
C VAL A 728 43.60 -32.36 8.36
N ALA A 729 43.94 -32.68 9.61
CA ALA A 729 44.97 -33.65 9.93
C ALA A 729 44.63 -34.41 11.22
N ARG A 730 45.21 -35.60 11.38
CA ARG A 730 45.16 -36.36 12.64
C ARG A 730 46.49 -37.00 12.98
N ILE A 731 46.70 -37.25 14.27
CA ILE A 731 47.78 -38.06 14.82
C ILE A 731 47.13 -39.10 15.72
N GLY A 732 47.11 -40.37 15.28
CA GLY A 732 46.27 -41.39 15.93
C GLY A 732 44.79 -40.99 15.88
N ASP A 733 44.16 -40.89 17.05
CA ASP A 733 42.76 -40.48 17.21
C ASP A 733 42.59 -38.96 17.45
N GLU A 734 43.69 -38.23 17.69
CA GLU A 734 43.65 -36.78 17.90
C GLU A 734 43.55 -36.05 16.55
N THR A 735 42.60 -35.11 16.45
CA THR A 735 42.32 -34.35 15.24
C THR A 735 42.76 -32.90 15.37
N PHE A 736 43.28 -32.34 14.28
CA PHE A 736 43.83 -30.99 14.22
C PHE A 736 43.15 -30.18 13.11
N ARG A 737 42.91 -28.90 13.41
CA ARG A 737 42.29 -27.92 12.52
C ARG A 737 43.28 -27.21 11.59
N SER A 738 44.59 -27.44 11.78
CA SER A 738 45.62 -27.01 10.84
C SER A 738 46.77 -28.02 10.77
N LEU A 739 47.47 -28.08 9.63
CA LEU A 739 48.65 -28.93 9.48
C LEU A 739 49.80 -28.46 10.40
N GLN A 740 49.97 -27.15 10.62
CA GLN A 740 50.97 -26.64 11.55
C GLN A 740 50.67 -27.05 13.00
N ALA A 741 49.42 -26.99 13.45
CA ALA A 741 49.06 -27.43 14.79
C ALA A 741 49.34 -28.92 15.00
N ALA A 742 49.10 -29.76 13.98
CA ALA A 742 49.49 -31.16 14.02
C ALA A 742 51.01 -31.31 14.13
N VAL A 743 51.79 -30.57 13.33
CA VAL A 743 53.27 -30.59 13.39
C VAL A 743 53.81 -30.15 14.75
N ASP A 744 53.23 -29.11 15.35
CA ASP A 744 53.65 -28.60 16.66
C ASP A 744 53.35 -29.60 17.79
N ALA A 745 52.16 -30.22 17.75
CA ALA A 745 51.73 -31.22 18.71
C ALA A 745 52.45 -32.57 18.57
N ALA A 746 52.90 -32.91 17.37
CA ALA A 746 53.55 -34.17 17.08
C ALA A 746 54.84 -34.38 17.90
N LYS A 747 55.05 -35.61 18.34
CA LYS A 747 56.28 -36.11 18.95
C LYS A 747 57.20 -36.70 17.88
N THR A 748 58.50 -36.76 18.15
CA THR A 748 59.47 -37.41 17.26
C THR A 748 59.04 -38.85 16.96
N GLY A 749 58.88 -39.18 15.68
CA GLY A 749 58.40 -40.47 15.17
C GLY A 749 56.91 -40.51 14.81
N ASP A 750 56.14 -39.46 15.12
CA ASP A 750 54.71 -39.43 14.84
C ASP A 750 54.42 -39.35 13.33
N LYS A 751 53.27 -39.95 12.96
CA LYS A 751 52.70 -39.90 11.62
C LYS A 751 51.44 -39.03 11.62
N ILE A 752 51.53 -37.90 10.91
CA ILE A 752 50.43 -36.99 10.64
C ILE A 752 49.73 -37.46 9.37
N VAL A 753 48.42 -37.71 9.41
CA VAL A 753 47.62 -38.14 8.25
C VAL A 753 46.65 -37.04 7.85
N LEU A 754 46.67 -36.62 6.58
CA LEU A 754 45.68 -35.68 6.04
C LEU A 754 44.34 -36.38 5.80
N ILE A 755 43.22 -35.74 6.18
CA ILE A 755 41.90 -36.38 6.23
C ILE A 755 40.75 -35.46 5.77
N ALA A 756 40.95 -34.65 4.74
CA ALA A 756 39.99 -33.60 4.33
C ALA A 756 38.52 -34.08 4.26
N GLY A 757 37.59 -33.22 4.69
CA GLY A 757 36.14 -33.46 4.63
C GLY A 757 35.63 -33.80 3.23
N GLU A 758 34.53 -34.55 3.16
CA GLU A 758 34.11 -35.39 2.02
C GLU A 758 33.84 -34.70 0.66
N SER A 759 34.04 -33.38 0.47
CA SER A 759 33.52 -32.68 -0.72
C SER A 759 34.50 -31.94 -1.65
N ASP A 760 35.78 -31.75 -1.34
CA ASP A 760 36.59 -30.76 -2.08
C ASP A 760 38.07 -31.09 -2.35
N GLY A 761 38.55 -32.30 -2.03
CA GLY A 761 39.84 -32.83 -2.54
C GLY A 761 41.11 -32.05 -2.19
N SER A 762 41.02 -30.97 -1.41
CA SER A 762 42.13 -30.13 -0.95
C SER A 762 42.19 -30.19 0.58
N ALA A 763 43.33 -30.63 1.14
CA ALA A 763 43.41 -30.93 2.57
C ALA A 763 43.94 -29.79 3.44
N ALA A 764 44.82 -28.93 2.93
CA ALA A 764 45.38 -27.87 3.75
C ALA A 764 45.83 -26.69 2.90
N LEU A 765 45.32 -25.50 3.23
CA LEU A 765 45.87 -24.22 2.80
C LEU A 765 46.70 -23.66 3.96
N THR A 766 48.00 -23.51 3.77
CA THR A 766 48.86 -22.81 4.73
C THR A 766 49.48 -21.58 4.09
N THR A 767 49.47 -20.51 4.85
CA THR A 767 50.01 -19.19 4.53
C THR A 767 51.44 -19.04 5.06
N LYS A 768 51.75 -19.75 6.15
CA LYS A 768 53.08 -19.74 6.78
C LYS A 768 53.94 -20.92 6.37
N SER A 769 55.25 -20.71 6.51
CA SER A 769 56.23 -21.79 6.41
C SER A 769 56.00 -22.80 7.52
N ILE A 770 55.87 -24.07 7.14
CA ILE A 770 55.78 -25.16 8.10
C ILE A 770 57.19 -25.53 8.53
N ARG A 771 57.51 -25.33 9.79
CA ARG A 771 58.84 -25.64 10.33
C ARG A 771 58.81 -26.98 11.05
N VAL A 772 59.57 -27.94 10.54
CA VAL A 772 59.69 -29.28 11.11
C VAL A 772 60.98 -29.34 11.94
N GLU A 773 60.81 -29.33 13.26
CA GLU A 773 61.92 -29.37 14.21
C GLU A 773 62.16 -30.77 14.80
N LYS A 774 61.29 -31.74 14.49
CA LYS A 774 61.28 -33.12 15.01
C LYS A 774 61.24 -34.12 13.84
N ASP A 775 61.66 -35.36 14.06
CA ASP A 775 61.52 -36.40 13.04
C ASP A 775 60.04 -36.75 12.89
N LEU A 776 59.45 -36.53 11.72
CA LEU A 776 58.01 -36.68 11.48
C LEU A 776 57.73 -37.30 10.12
N THR A 777 56.60 -37.99 10.03
CA THR A 777 56.03 -38.43 8.75
C THR A 777 54.72 -37.70 8.48
N ILE A 778 54.56 -37.10 7.31
CA ILE A 778 53.29 -36.55 6.83
C ILE A 778 52.80 -37.42 5.69
N ASP A 779 51.67 -38.07 5.87
CA ASP A 779 50.95 -38.84 4.85
C ASP A 779 49.88 -37.97 4.20
N LEU A 780 50.07 -37.70 2.91
CA LEU A 780 49.17 -36.85 2.15
C LEU A 780 47.82 -37.52 1.86
N ASN A 781 47.74 -38.85 1.93
CA ASN A 781 46.50 -39.63 1.86
C ASN A 781 45.56 -39.25 0.69
N GLY A 782 46.12 -39.00 -0.49
CA GLY A 782 45.42 -38.61 -1.72
C GLY A 782 45.13 -37.12 -1.86
N HIS A 783 45.52 -36.29 -0.89
CA HIS A 783 45.12 -34.90 -0.84
C HIS A 783 46.20 -33.92 -1.29
N THR A 784 45.74 -32.72 -1.65
CA THR A 784 46.58 -31.61 -2.07
C THR A 784 46.82 -30.61 -0.93
N VAL A 785 48.07 -30.19 -0.73
CA VAL A 785 48.50 -29.13 0.19
C VAL A 785 48.94 -27.92 -0.62
N TRP A 786 48.37 -26.76 -0.33
CA TRP A 786 48.71 -25.48 -0.94
C TRP A 786 49.44 -24.59 0.06
N ILE A 787 50.65 -24.14 -0.31
CA ILE A 787 51.48 -23.20 0.45
C ILE A 787 51.59 -21.91 -0.35
N ARG A 788 51.02 -20.81 0.15
CA ARG A 788 51.05 -19.50 -0.54
C ARG A 788 52.26 -18.64 -0.11
N GLY A 789 52.70 -17.75 -1.00
CA GLY A 789 53.77 -16.78 -0.72
C GLY A 789 55.20 -17.31 -0.88
N SER A 790 56.18 -16.67 -0.23
CA SER A 790 57.58 -17.12 -0.17
C SER A 790 57.82 -18.26 0.84
N SER A 791 56.73 -18.78 1.42
CA SER A 791 56.69 -19.82 2.45
C SER A 791 56.88 -21.23 1.88
N GLY A 792 57.31 -22.16 2.74
CA GLY A 792 57.53 -23.56 2.38
C GLY A 792 57.50 -24.51 3.57
N ILE A 793 57.55 -25.82 3.35
CA ILE A 793 57.86 -26.76 4.43
C ILE A 793 59.38 -26.83 4.56
N SER A 794 59.91 -26.49 5.72
CA SER A 794 61.34 -26.47 6.01
C SER A 794 61.69 -27.40 7.16
N THR A 795 62.72 -28.23 6.97
CA THR A 795 63.31 -29.00 8.08
C THR A 795 64.36 -28.14 8.77
N ALA A 796 64.16 -27.82 10.05
CA ALA A 796 65.11 -26.99 10.80
C ALA A 796 66.12 -27.81 11.60
N ALA A 797 65.69 -28.96 12.13
CA ALA A 797 66.52 -29.88 12.90
C ALA A 797 66.06 -31.35 12.80
N GLY A 798 64.77 -31.59 12.52
CA GLY A 798 64.20 -32.92 12.39
C GLY A 798 64.15 -33.43 10.94
N LYS A 799 64.01 -34.74 10.77
CA LYS A 799 63.79 -35.38 9.47
C LYS A 799 62.32 -35.40 9.11
N LEU A 800 61.98 -34.88 7.94
CA LEU A 800 60.63 -34.96 7.38
C LEU A 800 60.56 -36.05 6.32
N LYS A 801 59.62 -36.98 6.49
CA LYS A 801 59.20 -37.91 5.45
C LYS A 801 57.80 -37.54 4.94
N LEU A 802 57.68 -37.32 3.64
CA LEU A 802 56.42 -37.15 2.94
C LEU A 802 56.05 -38.47 2.26
N GLU A 803 54.88 -39.03 2.59
CA GLU A 803 54.41 -40.31 2.04
C GLU A 803 52.93 -40.29 1.64
N GLY A 804 52.45 -41.44 1.15
CA GLY A 804 51.11 -41.56 0.57
C GLY A 804 51.06 -41.12 -0.89
N THR A 805 49.85 -40.80 -1.36
CA THR A 805 49.60 -40.14 -2.63
C THR A 805 49.16 -38.70 -2.38
N GLY A 806 49.46 -37.75 -3.28
CA GLY A 806 49.01 -36.36 -3.11
C GLY A 806 49.98 -35.35 -3.69
N THR A 807 49.60 -34.08 -3.64
CA THR A 807 50.35 -32.99 -4.26
C THR A 807 50.68 -31.89 -3.27
N ILE A 808 51.90 -31.36 -3.30
CA ILE A 808 52.31 -30.17 -2.55
C ILE A 808 52.63 -29.05 -3.56
N HIS A 809 51.78 -28.03 -3.57
CA HIS A 809 52.00 -26.77 -4.27
C HIS A 809 52.70 -25.81 -3.32
N GLY A 810 54.03 -25.77 -3.34
CA GLY A 810 54.84 -24.98 -2.41
C GLY A 810 56.32 -25.32 -2.46
N THR A 811 57.15 -24.53 -1.79
CA THR A 811 58.59 -24.83 -1.68
C THR A 811 58.84 -25.84 -0.57
N LEU A 812 59.59 -26.91 -0.84
CA LEU A 812 60.17 -27.77 0.20
C LEU A 812 61.64 -27.40 0.37
N ARG A 813 62.09 -27.20 1.61
CA ARG A 813 63.48 -26.86 1.94
C ARG A 813 64.03 -27.80 3.01
N ALA A 814 65.25 -28.29 2.81
CA ALA A 814 66.02 -28.95 3.86
C ALA A 814 67.20 -28.08 4.26
N VAL A 815 67.59 -28.09 5.54
CA VAL A 815 68.81 -27.39 6.00
C VAL A 815 70.06 -28.25 5.78
N GLU A 816 69.92 -29.58 5.81
CA GLU A 816 70.99 -30.54 5.53
C GLU A 816 70.51 -31.68 4.62
N GLU A 817 71.44 -32.23 3.84
CA GLU A 817 71.19 -33.38 2.96
C GLU A 817 70.69 -34.59 3.76
N GLY A 818 69.58 -35.19 3.32
CA GLY A 818 68.96 -36.34 4.00
C GLY A 818 67.96 -35.99 5.11
N GLN A 819 67.67 -34.71 5.36
CA GLN A 819 66.58 -34.31 6.27
C GLN A 819 65.19 -34.38 5.64
N LEU A 820 65.08 -34.29 4.32
CA LEU A 820 63.79 -34.39 3.61
C LEU A 820 63.79 -35.66 2.75
N SER A 821 62.72 -36.44 2.86
CA SER A 821 62.46 -37.59 2.00
C SER A 821 61.03 -37.54 1.45
N VAL A 822 60.89 -37.76 0.14
CA VAL A 822 59.60 -37.69 -0.58
C VAL A 822 59.38 -39.03 -1.26
N ALA A 823 58.28 -39.72 -0.92
CA ALA A 823 57.94 -41.01 -1.52
C ALA A 823 57.47 -40.85 -2.98
N GLU A 824 57.63 -41.90 -3.81
CA GLU A 824 57.27 -41.88 -5.24
C GLU A 824 55.81 -41.47 -5.54
N GLY A 825 54.89 -41.65 -4.59
CA GLY A 825 53.48 -41.28 -4.74
C GLY A 825 53.17 -39.79 -4.51
N VAL A 826 54.13 -39.00 -4.03
CA VAL A 826 53.96 -37.58 -3.70
C VAL A 826 54.52 -36.70 -4.80
N VAL A 827 53.70 -35.79 -5.33
CA VAL A 827 54.11 -34.78 -6.30
C VAL A 827 54.43 -33.48 -5.57
N ALA A 828 55.67 -33.00 -5.63
CA ALA A 828 56.07 -31.71 -5.05
C ALA A 828 56.61 -30.79 -6.16
N GLU A 829 55.99 -29.63 -6.33
CA GLU A 829 56.26 -28.77 -7.50
C GLU A 829 57.59 -28.01 -7.43
N ASN A 830 58.11 -27.70 -6.23
CA ASN A 830 59.35 -26.96 -6.05
C ASN A 830 60.19 -27.54 -4.90
N LEU A 831 61.04 -28.52 -5.20
CA LEU A 831 62.05 -29.05 -4.27
C LEU A 831 63.36 -28.27 -4.37
N TRP A 832 63.75 -27.63 -3.27
CA TRP A 832 65.07 -27.00 -3.12
C TRP A 832 65.87 -27.80 -2.08
N HIS A 833 66.94 -28.44 -2.55
CA HIS A 833 67.91 -29.15 -1.71
C HIS A 833 68.95 -28.20 -1.12
#